data_AF-A0A807N3J4-F1
#
_entry.id   AF-A0A807N3J4-F1
#
_cell.length_a   1.000
_cell.length_b   1.000
_cell.length_c   1.000
_cell.angle_alpha   90.00
_cell.angle_beta   90.00
_cell.angle_gamma   90.00
#
_symmetry.space_group_name_H-M   'P 1'
#
loop_
_entity.id
_entity.type
_entity.pdbx_description
1 polymer ?
#
loop_
_entity_poly.entity_id
_entity_poly.type
_entity_poly.pdbx_seq_one_letter_code
_entity_poly.pdbx_strand_id
1 'polypeptide(L)'
;MQLTASERRATRRLPRWGGVALASMTALWLTACQNDGPAPGEHQVGGEANLQLPDLGSVTFFGLPGDVLLGLGLIVCALGLAFGVMTYTQLRRMPAHAAMREIAELIYTTCKTYLKQQGRFLLLLWAFIATIIVIYYLFLVGFSVGKTAVVILFSLIGMAGSYGVAWYGIRVNTLANSRTAYGALTGKPYPAHDIPLRSGMSIGMVLISVELAMMLIILVFLPGEIAGACFIGFAIGESLGASALRIAGGIFTKIADIGADLMKIAFKIKEDDARNPGVIADCTGDNAGDSVGPSADGFETYGVTGVALITFILLGVPDQTMQITLLVWLFVIRTIMVIASGASYFINGALTRARYGNADEMDFERPLTNLVWLTSLVSLGLTFLTSALLLGGQSDGLWWKLSLIVSCGTLAGALIPELVKVFTSTNAKHTREVVISANKGGASLGILSGFVAGNFSAYWLGLAIAGLMAIAYWISTMGLAALMLAPAVFAFGLVAFGFLGMGPVTIAVDSYGPVTDNAQSVFELSTIEEIPGIHEELERDLGQKPDFERAKYLLEANDGAGNTFKATAKPVLIGTAVVGATTMIFSIMMGLTGGLEHDVEKLSLLHAPFLLGLLVGGAVIYWFTGASTQAVTTGAYRAVEFIAANIKLDGVTRASAEDSSRVVQICTQYAQRGMFNIFLGIFFSTLAFAFIEPFFFIGYLIAMALFGLYQAIFMANAGGAWDNAKKLVEVDLHAKGTALHDATIVGDTVGDPFKDTSSVALNPVIKFTTLFGLLAVELAVSLSAQNGSGLTTTLAAVFFLASAYFVYRSFYEMRIGESLEDIKVDEALTVG
;
A
#
# COMPACT_ATOMS: atom_id res chain seq x y z
N MET A 1 -41.08 37.46 29.63
CA MET A 1 -42.13 36.95 30.53
C MET A 1 -42.53 35.57 29.98
N GLN A 2 -42.13 34.50 30.68
CA GLN A 2 -42.42 33.05 30.47
C GLN A 2 -42.08 32.48 29.06
N LEU A 3 -41.03 31.70 28.75
CA LEU A 3 -40.27 30.60 29.38
C LEU A 3 -41.11 29.41 29.89
N THR A 4 -41.23 28.38 29.03
CA THR A 4 -41.22 26.89 29.27
C THR A 4 -41.81 26.22 28.01
N ALA A 5 -41.33 25.12 27.41
CA ALA A 5 -40.31 24.15 27.74
C ALA A 5 -39.90 23.38 26.46
N SER A 6 -38.60 23.36 26.13
CA SER A 6 -38.00 22.31 25.29
C SER A 6 -36.54 22.09 25.67
N GLU A 7 -36.27 21.90 26.96
CA GLU A 7 -35.01 21.31 27.41
C GLU A 7 -35.22 19.82 27.65
N ARG A 8 -34.95 18.98 26.64
CA ARG A 8 -34.45 17.62 26.92
C ARG A 8 -32.93 17.66 26.82
N ARG A 9 -32.34 18.01 27.95
CA ARG A 9 -30.92 17.95 28.23
C ARG A 9 -30.35 16.57 27.93
N ALA A 10 -29.26 16.60 27.19
CA ALA A 10 -28.14 15.69 27.29
C ALA A 10 -27.84 15.29 28.75
N THR A 11 -27.61 14.00 28.96
CA THR A 11 -26.56 13.38 29.80
C THR A 11 -27.01 11.99 30.26
N ARG A 12 -26.90 10.99 29.37
CA ARG A 12 -26.64 9.61 29.82
C ARG A 12 -25.14 9.37 29.72
N ARG A 13 -24.46 9.63 30.84
CA ARG A 13 -23.12 9.10 31.10
C ARG A 13 -23.27 7.64 31.57
N LEU A 14 -22.50 6.78 30.89
CA LEU A 14 -21.88 5.51 31.34
C LEU A 14 -22.70 4.21 31.23
N PRO A 15 -22.04 3.08 30.88
CA PRO A 15 -20.62 2.80 31.13
C PRO A 15 -19.67 2.73 29.92
N ARG A 16 -18.48 3.32 30.10
CA ARG A 16 -17.22 2.97 29.45
C ARG A 16 -16.69 1.67 30.07
N TRP A 17 -17.12 0.49 29.62
CA TRP A 17 -16.68 -0.80 30.19
C TRP A 17 -16.51 -1.93 29.14
N GLY A 18 -16.22 -1.63 27.87
CA GLY A 18 -16.00 -2.68 26.85
C GLY A 18 -14.54 -3.15 26.74
N GLY A 19 -13.60 -2.23 26.50
CA GLY A 19 -12.18 -2.57 26.32
C GLY A 19 -11.46 -3.02 27.59
N VAL A 20 -11.98 -2.63 28.77
CA VAL A 20 -11.38 -2.92 30.09
C VAL A 20 -11.94 -4.22 30.70
N ALA A 21 -12.93 -4.87 30.09
CA ALA A 21 -13.41 -6.19 30.55
C ALA A 21 -12.77 -7.36 29.78
N LEU A 22 -12.42 -7.19 28.50
CA LEU A 22 -11.86 -8.28 27.69
C LEU A 22 -10.34 -8.42 27.83
N ALA A 23 -9.61 -7.30 27.88
CA ALA A 23 -8.16 -7.30 28.15
C ALA A 23 -7.83 -7.64 29.63
N SER A 24 -8.81 -7.56 30.52
CA SER A 24 -8.67 -7.99 31.92
C SER A 24 -8.87 -9.50 32.09
N MET A 25 -9.50 -10.18 31.14
CA MET A 25 -9.56 -11.65 31.11
C MET A 25 -8.29 -12.28 30.55
N THR A 26 -7.57 -11.60 29.63
CA THR A 26 -6.17 -11.96 29.29
C THR A 26 -5.25 -11.90 30.52
N ALA A 27 -5.61 -11.17 31.58
CA ALA A 27 -4.85 -11.06 32.82
C ALA A 27 -5.25 -12.07 33.93
N LEU A 28 -6.28 -12.90 33.74
CA LEU A 28 -6.75 -13.87 34.76
C LEU A 28 -6.61 -15.35 34.37
N TRP A 29 -6.21 -15.68 33.13
CA TRP A 29 -6.01 -17.07 32.69
C TRP A 29 -4.56 -17.48 32.43
N LEU A 30 -3.64 -16.52 32.24
CA LEU A 30 -2.19 -16.79 32.20
C LEU A 30 -1.60 -17.14 33.59
N THR A 31 -2.42 -17.10 34.64
CA THR A 31 -2.02 -17.31 36.04
C THR A 31 -2.12 -18.76 36.54
N ALA A 32 -2.47 -19.76 35.71
CA ALA A 32 -2.79 -21.12 36.22
C ALA A 32 -2.00 -22.31 35.63
N CYS A 33 -1.01 -22.14 34.75
CA CYS A 33 -0.25 -23.28 34.23
C CYS A 33 1.17 -23.30 34.78
N GLN A 34 1.31 -24.09 35.84
CA GLN A 34 2.53 -24.44 36.55
C GLN A 34 3.52 -25.25 35.68
N ASN A 35 4.81 -25.06 35.97
CA ASN A 35 5.93 -25.91 35.57
C ASN A 35 5.62 -27.41 35.70
N ASP A 36 6.02 -28.19 34.69
CA ASP A 36 6.94 -29.32 34.83
C ASP A 36 7.60 -29.63 33.47
N GLY A 37 8.87 -30.04 33.49
CA GLY A 37 9.81 -30.01 32.35
C GLY A 37 9.51 -30.94 31.16
N PRO A 38 10.29 -30.83 30.06
CA PRO A 38 9.95 -31.48 28.79
C PRO A 38 10.18 -32.99 28.84
N ALA A 39 9.19 -33.74 28.35
CA ALA A 39 9.33 -35.15 27.99
C ALA A 39 9.85 -35.27 26.55
N PRO A 40 10.61 -36.32 26.19
CA PRO A 40 11.38 -36.34 24.95
C PRO A 40 10.53 -36.83 23.77
N GLY A 41 10.47 -36.01 22.71
CA GLY A 41 9.88 -36.35 21.41
C GLY A 41 9.30 -35.18 20.60
N GLU A 42 9.43 -33.95 21.09
CA GLU A 42 8.62 -32.80 20.66
C GLU A 42 9.17 -32.04 19.44
N HIS A 43 8.22 -31.55 18.64
CA HIS A 43 8.33 -30.35 17.79
C HIS A 43 9.23 -29.32 18.48
N GLN A 44 10.36 -28.93 17.88
CA GLN A 44 11.23 -27.91 18.48
C GLN A 44 10.45 -26.59 18.57
N VAL A 45 10.08 -26.18 19.79
CA VAL A 45 9.46 -24.89 20.07
C VAL A 45 10.34 -23.79 19.44
N GLY A 46 9.78 -23.03 18.49
CA GLY A 46 10.46 -21.90 17.86
C GLY A 46 11.04 -22.15 16.46
N GLY A 47 10.30 -22.80 15.55
CA GLY A 47 10.77 -23.11 14.19
C GLY A 47 11.46 -21.92 13.49
N GLU A 48 10.83 -20.75 13.53
CA GLU A 48 11.45 -19.52 12.98
C GLU A 48 12.28 -18.70 13.98
N ALA A 49 12.05 -18.86 15.30
CA ALA A 49 12.88 -18.27 16.34
C ALA A 49 14.30 -18.86 16.37
N ASN A 50 14.47 -20.05 15.78
CA ASN A 50 15.72 -20.78 15.62
C ASN A 50 16.38 -20.58 14.24
N LEU A 51 15.89 -19.64 13.40
CA LEU A 51 16.55 -19.29 12.14
C LEU A 51 17.91 -18.65 12.42
N GLN A 52 18.95 -19.48 12.35
CA GLN A 52 20.33 -19.05 12.52
C GLN A 52 20.90 -18.67 11.16
N LEU A 53 21.30 -17.40 11.02
CA LEU A 53 22.01 -16.98 9.82
C LEU A 53 23.42 -17.60 9.81
N PRO A 54 23.84 -18.21 8.68
CA PRO A 54 25.19 -18.73 8.53
C PRO A 54 26.21 -17.57 8.47
N ASP A 55 27.48 -17.87 8.72
CA ASP A 55 28.57 -16.90 8.59
C ASP A 55 28.77 -16.50 7.11
N LEU A 56 28.26 -15.33 6.74
CA LEU A 56 28.27 -14.86 5.35
C LEU A 56 29.67 -14.54 4.83
N GLY A 57 30.65 -14.35 5.72
CA GLY A 57 32.05 -14.13 5.35
C GLY A 57 32.79 -15.41 4.95
N SER A 58 32.21 -16.59 5.21
CA SER A 58 32.89 -17.87 4.96
C SER A 58 32.98 -18.25 3.48
N VAL A 59 32.14 -17.65 2.62
CA VAL A 59 32.17 -17.83 1.16
C VAL A 59 32.72 -16.57 0.52
N THR A 60 33.62 -16.75 -0.45
CA THR A 60 34.26 -15.63 -1.17
C THR A 60 33.76 -15.51 -2.60
N PHE A 61 33.53 -14.28 -3.04
CA PHE A 61 33.15 -13.89 -4.39
C PHE A 61 34.19 -12.93 -4.93
N PHE A 62 34.84 -13.26 -6.05
CA PHE A 62 35.91 -12.44 -6.63
C PHE A 62 37.07 -12.14 -5.65
N GLY A 63 37.35 -13.06 -4.72
CA GLY A 63 38.35 -12.86 -3.68
C GLY A 63 37.92 -11.95 -2.52
N LEU A 64 36.67 -11.48 -2.50
CA LEU A 64 36.08 -10.74 -1.40
C LEU A 64 35.14 -11.65 -0.59
N PRO A 65 35.17 -11.59 0.75
CA PRO A 65 34.16 -12.22 1.60
C PRO A 65 32.74 -11.73 1.29
N GLY A 66 31.73 -12.60 1.46
CA GLY A 66 30.34 -12.28 1.16
C GLY A 66 29.77 -11.12 1.98
N ASP A 67 30.11 -11.03 3.27
CA ASP A 67 29.75 -9.92 4.16
C ASP A 67 30.34 -8.58 3.71
N VAL A 68 31.56 -8.56 3.18
CA VAL A 68 32.18 -7.36 2.58
C VAL A 68 31.42 -6.92 1.33
N LEU A 69 31.03 -7.87 0.47
CA LEU A 69 30.24 -7.58 -0.73
C LEU A 69 28.86 -7.02 -0.38
N LEU A 70 28.21 -7.56 0.65
CA LEU A 70 26.95 -7.04 1.19
C LEU A 70 27.13 -5.66 1.83
N GLY A 71 28.25 -5.42 2.52
CA GLY A 71 28.64 -4.12 3.06
C GLY A 71 28.78 -3.03 1.98
N LEU A 72 29.25 -3.37 0.78
CA LEU A 72 29.24 -2.43 -0.37
C LEU A 72 27.81 -2.02 -0.76
N GLY A 73 26.82 -2.89 -0.55
CA GLY A 73 25.40 -2.56 -0.73
C GLY A 73 24.94 -1.40 0.15
N LEU A 74 25.48 -1.25 1.36
CA LEU A 74 25.18 -0.11 2.24
C LEU A 74 25.67 1.22 1.65
N ILE A 75 26.76 1.21 0.86
CA ILE A 75 27.24 2.40 0.16
C ILE A 75 26.22 2.81 -0.91
N VAL A 76 25.68 1.85 -1.67
CA VAL A 76 24.63 2.13 -2.67
C VAL A 76 23.37 2.67 -2.00
N CYS A 77 22.97 2.12 -0.85
CA CYS A 77 21.86 2.65 -0.07
C CYS A 77 22.14 4.11 0.37
N ALA A 78 23.35 4.40 0.87
CA ALA A 78 23.74 5.75 1.24
C ALA A 78 23.70 6.72 0.04
N LEU A 79 24.10 6.28 -1.16
CA LEU A 79 23.98 7.07 -2.38
C LEU A 79 22.52 7.31 -2.77
N GLY A 80 21.63 6.33 -2.60
CA GLY A 80 20.19 6.49 -2.83
C GLY A 80 19.56 7.48 -1.84
N LEU A 81 19.96 7.47 -0.57
CA LEU A 81 19.56 8.47 0.42
C LEU A 81 20.10 9.87 0.09
N ALA A 82 21.36 9.96 -0.34
CA ALA A 82 21.97 11.20 -0.79
C ALA A 82 21.25 11.79 -2.01
N PHE A 83 20.83 10.94 -2.95
CA PHE A 83 19.97 11.33 -4.07
C PHE A 83 18.64 11.93 -3.58
N GLY A 84 18.03 11.32 -2.55
CA GLY A 84 16.85 11.87 -1.87
C GLY A 84 17.08 13.29 -1.36
N VAL A 85 18.08 13.47 -0.50
CA VAL A 85 18.43 14.77 0.11
C VAL A 85 18.76 15.83 -0.95
N MET A 86 19.49 15.43 -2.00
CA MET A 86 19.81 16.30 -3.12
C MET A 86 18.53 16.77 -3.83
N THR A 87 17.63 15.86 -4.17
CA THR A 87 16.37 16.17 -4.84
C THR A 87 15.46 17.03 -3.97
N TYR A 88 15.34 16.72 -2.68
CA TYR A 88 14.63 17.58 -1.71
C TYR A 88 15.16 19.01 -1.73
N THR A 89 16.49 19.16 -1.72
CA THR A 89 17.14 20.49 -1.74
C THR A 89 16.90 21.22 -3.06
N GLN A 90 16.91 20.49 -4.19
CA GLN A 90 16.61 21.04 -5.51
C GLN A 90 15.16 21.54 -5.58
N LEU A 91 14.18 20.70 -5.21
CA LEU A 91 12.75 21.07 -5.19
C LEU A 91 12.49 22.28 -4.27
N ARG A 92 13.15 22.33 -3.11
CA ARG A 92 13.02 23.46 -2.19
C ARG A 92 13.54 24.77 -2.81
N ARG A 93 14.60 24.72 -3.62
CA ARG A 93 15.22 25.88 -4.27
C ARG A 93 14.54 26.30 -5.58
N MET A 94 13.75 25.42 -6.19
CA MET A 94 12.99 25.75 -7.41
C MET A 94 11.99 26.89 -7.13
N PRO A 95 11.81 27.80 -8.11
CA PRO A 95 10.91 28.93 -7.98
C PRO A 95 9.45 28.46 -7.89
N ALA A 96 8.67 29.16 -7.06
CA ALA A 96 7.23 29.04 -6.97
C ALA A 96 6.66 30.36 -6.44
N HIS A 97 5.56 30.82 -7.02
CA HIS A 97 4.88 32.04 -6.58
C HIS A 97 4.45 31.96 -5.11
N ALA A 98 4.41 33.09 -4.41
CA ALA A 98 4.08 33.15 -2.98
C ALA A 98 2.71 32.53 -2.68
N ALA A 99 1.68 32.85 -3.47
CA ALA A 99 0.32 32.32 -3.29
C ALA A 99 0.29 30.78 -3.37
N MET A 100 0.94 30.18 -4.36
CA MET A 100 1.01 28.71 -4.50
C MET A 100 1.80 28.06 -3.35
N ARG A 101 2.85 28.73 -2.84
CA ARG A 101 3.63 28.24 -1.69
C ARG A 101 2.83 28.24 -0.40
N GLU A 102 1.97 29.23 -0.21
CA GLU A 102 1.08 29.31 0.95
C GLU A 102 0.07 28.16 0.97
N ILE A 103 -0.51 27.81 -0.19
CA ILE A 103 -1.39 26.62 -0.30
C ILE A 103 -0.62 25.34 0.02
N ALA A 104 0.54 25.15 -0.59
CA ALA A 104 1.36 23.97 -0.34
C ALA A 104 1.77 23.82 1.14
N GLU A 105 2.10 24.91 1.83
CA GLU A 105 2.45 24.86 3.26
C GLU A 105 1.21 24.65 4.15
N LEU A 106 0.02 25.12 3.72
CA LEU A 106 -1.25 24.80 4.38
C LEU A 106 -1.54 23.29 4.29
N ILE A 107 -1.47 22.70 3.09
CA ILE A 107 -1.62 21.26 2.86
C ILE A 107 -0.59 20.48 3.69
N TYR A 108 0.67 20.90 3.70
CA TYR A 108 1.68 20.24 4.53
C TYR A 108 1.36 20.33 6.03
N THR A 109 0.77 21.43 6.49
CA THR A 109 0.41 21.63 7.90
C THR A 109 -0.77 20.77 8.36
N THR A 110 -1.76 20.57 7.50
CA THR A 110 -2.84 19.59 7.74
C THR A 110 -2.30 18.16 7.71
N CYS A 111 -1.46 17.80 6.73
CA CYS A 111 -0.79 16.49 6.67
C CYS A 111 0.06 16.19 7.92
N LYS A 112 0.84 17.15 8.42
CA LYS A 112 1.60 17.02 9.68
C LYS A 112 0.69 16.67 10.85
N THR A 113 -0.48 17.28 10.92
CA THR A 113 -1.44 17.06 11.99
C THR A 113 -2.03 15.66 11.91
N TYR A 114 -2.42 15.23 10.71
CA TYR A 114 -2.86 13.86 10.41
C TYR A 114 -1.80 12.83 10.82
N LEU A 115 -0.55 12.97 10.33
CA LEU A 115 0.52 12.02 10.61
C LEU A 115 0.84 11.90 12.11
N LYS A 116 0.80 13.00 12.87
CA LYS A 116 0.98 12.94 14.33
C LYS A 116 -0.11 12.14 15.02
N GLN A 117 -1.36 12.27 14.55
CA GLN A 117 -2.48 11.49 15.09
C GLN A 117 -2.35 10.02 14.71
N GLN A 118 -1.97 9.72 13.46
CA GLN A 118 -1.71 8.35 13.02
C GLN A 118 -0.53 7.71 13.78
N GLY A 119 0.55 8.43 14.03
CA GLY A 119 1.69 7.89 14.79
C GLY A 119 1.31 7.46 16.21
N ARG A 120 0.44 8.22 16.89
CA ARG A 120 -0.10 7.82 18.21
C ARG A 120 -0.97 6.58 18.12
N PHE A 121 -1.76 6.47 17.06
CA PHE A 121 -2.61 5.33 16.80
C PHE A 121 -1.79 4.07 16.48
N LEU A 122 -0.75 4.19 15.66
CA LEU A 122 0.20 3.12 15.34
C LEU A 122 0.88 2.57 16.59
N LEU A 123 1.35 3.44 17.50
CA LEU A 123 1.95 3.01 18.77
C LEU A 123 0.97 2.19 19.64
N LEU A 124 -0.32 2.54 19.60
CA LEU A 124 -1.35 1.78 20.30
C LEU A 124 -1.54 0.39 19.67
N LEU A 125 -1.56 0.29 18.34
CA LEU A 125 -1.65 -1.01 17.67
C LEU A 125 -0.39 -1.86 17.87
N TRP A 126 0.78 -1.22 17.82
CA TRP A 126 2.07 -1.86 18.06
C TRP A 126 2.16 -2.45 19.47
N ALA A 127 1.58 -1.78 20.48
CA ALA A 127 1.54 -2.32 21.84
C ALA A 127 0.83 -3.70 21.92
N PHE A 128 -0.22 -3.93 21.11
CA PHE A 128 -0.85 -5.25 21.03
C PHE A 128 0.09 -6.30 20.45
N ILE A 129 0.77 -5.99 19.35
CA ILE A 129 1.73 -6.90 18.72
C ILE A 129 2.92 -7.17 19.65
N ALA A 130 3.48 -6.13 20.26
CA ALA A 130 4.58 -6.24 21.21
C ALA A 130 4.22 -7.16 22.37
N THR A 131 2.96 -7.13 22.84
CA THR A 131 2.47 -8.07 23.86
C THR A 131 2.55 -9.52 23.39
N ILE A 132 2.15 -9.81 22.15
CA ILE A 132 2.25 -11.17 21.58
C ILE A 132 3.72 -11.59 21.40
N ILE A 133 4.58 -10.69 20.93
CA ILE A 133 6.04 -10.93 20.81
C ILE A 133 6.64 -11.28 22.17
N VAL A 134 6.28 -10.55 23.22
CA VAL A 134 6.72 -10.85 24.60
C VAL A 134 6.23 -12.24 25.03
N ILE A 135 4.94 -12.52 24.88
CA ILE A 135 4.37 -13.83 25.27
C ILE A 135 5.11 -14.97 24.57
N TYR A 136 5.30 -14.86 23.27
CA TYR A 136 5.94 -15.90 22.49
C TYR A 136 7.44 -16.04 22.79
N TYR A 137 8.25 -14.99 22.58
CA TYR A 137 9.71 -15.12 22.68
C TYR A 137 10.20 -15.25 24.12
N LEU A 138 9.64 -14.48 25.07
CA LEU A 138 10.13 -14.51 26.46
C LEU A 138 9.62 -15.73 27.22
N PHE A 139 8.34 -16.06 27.11
CA PHE A 139 7.72 -17.08 27.96
C PHE A 139 7.64 -18.47 27.33
N LEU A 140 7.50 -18.57 26.00
CA LEU A 140 7.38 -19.87 25.33
C LEU A 140 8.70 -20.35 24.72
N VAL A 141 9.38 -19.51 23.96
CA VAL A 141 10.70 -19.84 23.38
C VAL A 141 11.80 -19.79 24.45
N GLY A 142 11.63 -18.98 25.49
CA GLY A 142 12.61 -18.86 26.59
C GLY A 142 13.80 -17.95 26.26
N PHE A 143 13.64 -16.98 25.34
CA PHE A 143 14.65 -15.97 25.09
C PHE A 143 14.93 -15.15 26.34
N SER A 144 16.17 -14.68 26.49
CA SER A 144 16.49 -13.72 27.54
C SER A 144 15.71 -12.41 27.31
N VAL A 145 15.48 -11.66 28.40
CA VAL A 145 14.88 -10.32 28.33
C VAL A 145 15.63 -9.42 27.33
N GLY A 146 16.95 -9.54 27.27
CA GLY A 146 17.79 -8.81 26.31
C GLY A 146 17.50 -9.20 24.85
N LYS A 147 17.48 -10.50 24.51
CA LYS A 147 17.18 -10.96 23.14
C LYS A 147 15.77 -10.53 22.71
N THR A 148 14.78 -10.70 23.60
CA THR A 148 13.40 -10.29 23.32
C THR A 148 13.27 -8.77 23.12
N ALA A 149 13.96 -7.96 23.93
CA ALA A 149 13.96 -6.50 23.78
C ALA A 149 14.52 -6.05 22.43
N VAL A 150 15.53 -6.74 21.89
CA VAL A 150 16.08 -6.45 20.57
C VAL A 150 15.06 -6.76 19.47
N VAL A 151 14.34 -7.89 19.54
CA VAL A 151 13.27 -8.22 18.56
C VAL A 151 12.17 -7.16 18.58
N ILE A 152 11.74 -6.72 19.76
CA ILE A 152 10.75 -5.64 19.92
C ILE A 152 11.27 -4.33 19.34
N LEU A 153 12.55 -4.01 19.55
CA LEU A 153 13.19 -2.83 18.97
C LEU A 153 13.17 -2.88 17.44
N PHE A 154 13.51 -4.02 16.84
CA PHE A 154 13.46 -4.16 15.37
C PHE A 154 12.04 -4.08 14.81
N SER A 155 11.04 -4.57 15.54
CA SER A 155 9.63 -4.33 15.20
C SER A 155 9.26 -2.84 15.23
N LEU A 156 9.72 -2.11 16.25
CA LEU A 156 9.52 -0.67 16.31
C LEU A 156 10.26 0.05 15.17
N ILE A 157 11.48 -0.38 14.83
CA ILE A 157 12.28 0.16 13.72
C ILE A 157 11.56 -0.08 12.38
N GLY A 158 11.00 -1.27 12.13
CA GLY A 158 10.23 -1.56 10.93
C GLY A 158 9.02 -0.63 10.79
N MET A 159 8.22 -0.49 11.84
CA MET A 159 7.09 0.45 11.86
C MET A 159 7.53 1.91 11.69
N ALA A 160 8.64 2.30 12.34
CA ALA A 160 9.20 3.64 12.23
C ALA A 160 9.78 3.92 10.83
N GLY A 161 10.27 2.90 10.13
CA GLY A 161 10.73 2.97 8.74
C GLY A 161 9.58 3.36 7.81
N SER A 162 8.49 2.58 7.81
CA SER A 162 7.28 2.89 7.02
C SER A 162 6.74 4.29 7.35
N TYR A 163 6.67 4.65 8.64
CA TYR A 163 6.22 5.96 9.08
C TYR A 163 7.16 7.10 8.65
N GLY A 164 8.47 6.89 8.73
CA GLY A 164 9.48 7.88 8.37
C GLY A 164 9.52 8.18 6.87
N VAL A 165 9.45 7.14 6.04
CA VAL A 165 9.37 7.29 4.57
C VAL A 165 8.07 8.01 4.18
N ALA A 166 6.95 7.71 4.85
CA ALA A 166 5.70 8.44 4.67
C ALA A 166 5.83 9.95 4.95
N TRP A 167 6.47 10.34 6.06
CA TRP A 167 6.76 11.75 6.35
C TRP A 167 7.60 12.44 5.27
N TYR A 168 8.62 11.74 4.79
CA TYR A 168 9.47 12.23 3.71
C TYR A 168 8.68 12.42 2.41
N GLY A 169 7.86 11.42 2.04
CA GLY A 169 7.01 11.44 0.85
C GLY A 169 6.06 12.63 0.81
N ILE A 170 5.29 12.86 1.88
CA ILE A 170 4.39 14.03 1.96
C ILE A 170 5.17 15.33 1.74
N ARG A 171 6.31 15.49 2.40
CA ARG A 171 7.04 16.76 2.30
C ARG A 171 7.61 16.98 0.90
N VAL A 172 8.09 15.93 0.25
CA VAL A 172 8.61 16.01 -1.11
C VAL A 172 7.48 16.31 -2.11
N ASN A 173 6.33 15.65 -1.96
CA ASN A 173 5.15 15.90 -2.79
C ASN A 173 4.57 17.31 -2.62
N THR A 174 4.43 17.79 -1.38
CA THR A 174 3.96 19.17 -1.10
C THR A 174 4.95 20.25 -1.52
N LEU A 175 6.24 19.93 -1.67
CA LEU A 175 7.15 20.84 -2.35
C LEU A 175 6.86 20.78 -3.85
N ALA A 176 6.85 19.58 -4.45
CA ALA A 176 6.72 19.40 -5.88
C ALA A 176 5.41 19.99 -6.45
N ASN A 177 4.26 19.81 -5.81
CA ASN A 177 2.96 20.24 -6.33
C ASN A 177 2.91 21.75 -6.69
N SER A 178 3.39 22.61 -5.80
CA SER A 178 3.45 24.06 -6.02
C SER A 178 4.47 24.48 -7.09
N ARG A 179 5.54 23.69 -7.27
CA ARG A 179 6.51 23.94 -8.36
C ARG A 179 5.99 23.45 -9.70
N THR A 180 5.24 22.36 -9.71
CA THR A 180 4.54 21.86 -10.90
C THR A 180 3.49 22.88 -11.35
N ALA A 181 2.65 23.37 -10.44
CA ALA A 181 1.66 24.41 -10.71
C ALA A 181 2.30 25.69 -11.27
N TYR A 182 3.39 26.15 -10.64
CA TYR A 182 4.13 27.33 -11.11
C TYR A 182 4.82 27.09 -12.46
N GLY A 183 5.40 25.90 -12.66
CA GLY A 183 6.07 25.52 -13.92
C GLY A 183 5.09 25.44 -15.10
N ALA A 184 3.85 25.04 -14.87
CA ALA A 184 2.81 24.98 -15.89
C ALA A 184 2.44 26.36 -16.48
N LEU A 185 2.63 27.46 -15.72
CA LEU A 185 2.41 28.84 -16.19
C LEU A 185 3.29 29.22 -17.39
N THR A 186 4.36 28.46 -17.66
CA THR A 186 5.18 28.64 -18.87
C THR A 186 4.48 28.20 -20.16
N GLY A 187 3.31 27.54 -20.06
CA GLY A 187 2.58 26.98 -21.20
C GLY A 187 3.25 25.74 -21.82
N LYS A 188 4.34 25.24 -21.23
CA LYS A 188 5.10 24.07 -21.71
C LYS A 188 4.77 22.82 -20.89
N PRO A 189 4.59 21.65 -21.52
CA PRO A 189 4.24 20.41 -20.82
C PRO A 189 5.42 19.79 -20.04
N TYR A 190 6.66 19.97 -20.50
CA TYR A 190 7.80 19.25 -19.90
C TYR A 190 8.03 19.57 -18.40
N PRO A 191 7.97 20.83 -17.92
CA PRO A 191 8.04 21.12 -16.49
C PRO A 191 6.92 20.45 -15.66
N ALA A 192 5.70 20.39 -16.21
CA ALA A 192 4.57 19.74 -15.56
C ALA A 192 4.81 18.22 -15.39
N HIS A 193 5.66 17.61 -16.22
CA HIS A 193 6.06 16.21 -16.11
C HIS A 193 7.34 15.98 -15.28
N ASP A 194 8.42 16.75 -15.52
CA ASP A 194 9.74 16.50 -14.90
C ASP A 194 9.71 16.65 -13.38
N ILE A 195 8.93 17.62 -12.87
CA ILE A 195 8.89 17.94 -11.43
C ILE A 195 8.18 16.82 -10.64
N PRO A 196 6.98 16.35 -11.00
CA PRO A 196 6.36 15.19 -10.34
C PRO A 196 7.20 13.93 -10.45
N LEU A 197 7.76 13.62 -11.63
CA LEU A 197 8.58 12.42 -11.80
C LEU A 197 9.85 12.47 -10.93
N ARG A 198 10.48 13.64 -10.81
CA ARG A 198 11.61 13.85 -9.90
C ARG A 198 11.22 13.66 -8.43
N SER A 199 10.04 14.13 -8.04
CA SER A 199 9.46 13.90 -6.70
C SER A 199 9.30 12.40 -6.44
N GLY A 200 8.61 11.69 -7.32
CA GLY A 200 8.36 10.26 -7.19
C GLY A 200 9.64 9.43 -7.15
N MET A 201 10.61 9.72 -8.03
CA MET A 201 11.90 9.00 -8.04
C MET A 201 12.68 9.23 -6.75
N SER A 202 12.59 10.42 -6.16
CA SER A 202 13.19 10.70 -4.85
C SER A 202 12.61 9.82 -3.75
N ILE A 203 11.28 9.69 -3.73
CA ILE A 203 10.56 8.86 -2.75
C ILE A 203 10.94 7.39 -2.93
N GLY A 204 10.87 6.87 -4.16
CA GLY A 204 11.22 5.48 -4.46
C GLY A 204 12.65 5.13 -4.10
N MET A 205 13.63 6.01 -4.40
CA MET A 205 15.03 5.78 -4.05
C MET A 205 15.26 5.78 -2.54
N VAL A 206 14.67 6.74 -1.81
CA VAL A 206 14.80 6.79 -0.35
C VAL A 206 14.14 5.58 0.29
N LEU A 207 12.92 5.24 -0.11
CA LEU A 207 12.18 4.10 0.40
C LEU A 207 12.98 2.80 0.31
N ILE A 208 13.41 2.44 -0.90
CA ILE A 208 14.12 1.17 -1.14
C ILE A 208 15.50 1.19 -0.48
N SER A 209 16.17 2.35 -0.42
CA SER A 209 17.48 2.46 0.22
C SER A 209 17.41 2.37 1.75
N VAL A 210 16.39 2.96 2.38
CA VAL A 210 16.20 2.81 3.85
C VAL A 210 15.90 1.36 4.16
N GLU A 211 14.97 0.76 3.44
CA GLU A 211 14.57 -0.62 3.63
C GLU A 211 15.78 -1.57 3.45
N LEU A 212 16.47 -1.49 2.31
CA LEU A 212 17.58 -2.36 1.98
C LEU A 212 18.73 -2.19 2.98
N ALA A 213 18.98 -0.95 3.43
CA ALA A 213 19.96 -0.69 4.47
C ALA A 213 19.60 -1.38 5.79
N MET A 214 18.32 -1.36 6.22
CA MET A 214 17.90 -2.01 7.45
C MET A 214 18.07 -3.54 7.37
N MET A 215 17.67 -4.16 6.26
CA MET A 215 17.91 -5.60 6.10
C MET A 215 19.39 -5.95 6.04
N LEU A 216 20.21 -5.18 5.32
CA LEU A 216 21.67 -5.39 5.28
C LEU A 216 22.31 -5.19 6.67
N ILE A 217 21.80 -4.26 7.47
CA ILE A 217 22.26 -4.06 8.84
C ILE A 217 21.96 -5.30 9.71
N ILE A 218 20.76 -5.87 9.60
CA ILE A 218 20.41 -7.12 10.28
C ILE A 218 21.29 -8.26 9.79
N LEU A 219 21.54 -8.33 8.48
CA LEU A 219 22.29 -9.42 7.86
C LEU A 219 23.79 -9.42 8.21
N VAL A 220 24.42 -8.23 8.28
CA VAL A 220 25.88 -8.07 8.42
C VAL A 220 26.32 -7.81 9.86
N PHE A 221 25.54 -7.07 10.65
CA PHE A 221 26.00 -6.60 11.97
C PHE A 221 25.36 -7.32 13.16
N LEU A 222 24.23 -8.01 12.97
CA LEU A 222 23.61 -8.76 14.07
C LEU A 222 24.17 -10.18 14.14
N PRO A 223 24.34 -10.74 15.35
CA PRO A 223 24.71 -12.15 15.51
C PRO A 223 23.68 -13.07 14.85
N GLY A 224 24.15 -14.13 14.18
CA GLY A 224 23.29 -15.05 13.43
C GLY A 224 22.18 -15.69 14.28
N GLU A 225 22.42 -15.90 15.58
CA GLU A 225 21.44 -16.46 16.52
C GLU A 225 20.21 -15.57 16.79
N ILE A 226 20.29 -14.26 16.56
CA ILE A 226 19.19 -13.32 16.83
C ILE A 226 18.66 -12.67 15.55
N ALA A 227 19.48 -12.65 14.49
CA ALA A 227 19.15 -11.95 13.26
C ALA A 227 17.88 -12.49 12.59
N GLY A 228 17.63 -13.80 12.60
CA GLY A 228 16.37 -14.40 12.10
C GLY A 228 15.13 -13.84 12.82
N ALA A 229 15.12 -13.87 14.16
CA ALA A 229 14.03 -13.32 14.95
C ALA A 229 13.86 -11.79 14.75
N CYS A 230 14.97 -11.06 14.54
CA CYS A 230 14.93 -9.63 14.23
C CYS A 230 14.32 -9.33 12.85
N PHE A 231 14.58 -10.16 11.82
CA PHE A 231 13.92 -10.03 10.51
C PHE A 231 12.41 -10.17 10.63
N ILE A 232 11.93 -11.16 11.38
CA ILE A 232 10.50 -11.37 11.61
C ILE A 232 9.90 -10.21 12.40
N GLY A 233 10.57 -9.78 13.48
CA GLY A 233 10.15 -8.62 14.26
C GLY A 233 10.02 -7.37 13.38
N PHE A 234 11.05 -7.09 12.58
CA PHE A 234 11.08 -6.01 11.60
C PHE A 234 9.92 -6.11 10.60
N ALA A 235 9.74 -7.27 9.95
CA ALA A 235 8.69 -7.55 8.97
C ALA A 235 7.26 -7.36 9.52
N ILE A 236 7.02 -7.83 10.75
CA ILE A 236 5.73 -7.62 11.43
C ILE A 236 5.50 -6.12 11.71
N GLY A 237 6.56 -5.40 12.11
CA GLY A 237 6.52 -3.98 12.39
C GLY A 237 6.18 -3.12 11.17
N GLU A 238 6.86 -3.36 10.05
CA GLU A 238 6.57 -2.68 8.78
C GLU A 238 5.18 -3.04 8.25
N SER A 239 4.76 -4.31 8.37
CA SER A 239 3.41 -4.77 7.99
C SER A 239 2.30 -4.08 8.77
N LEU A 240 2.51 -3.89 10.08
CA LEU A 240 1.60 -3.09 10.90
C LEU A 240 1.54 -1.63 10.41
N GLY A 241 2.70 -1.01 10.20
CA GLY A 241 2.79 0.37 9.73
C GLY A 241 2.08 0.57 8.40
N ALA A 242 2.37 -0.28 7.42
CA ALA A 242 1.78 -0.24 6.08
C ALA A 242 0.27 -0.48 6.11
N SER A 243 -0.21 -1.54 6.77
CA SER A 243 -1.65 -1.85 6.81
C SER A 243 -2.46 -0.71 7.43
N ALA A 244 -2.02 -0.17 8.56
CA ALA A 244 -2.72 0.92 9.25
C ALA A 244 -2.65 2.24 8.50
N LEU A 245 -1.49 2.62 7.95
CA LEU A 245 -1.38 3.84 7.16
C LEU A 245 -2.18 3.76 5.85
N ARG A 246 -2.20 2.60 5.19
CA ARG A 246 -2.94 2.39 3.93
C ARG A 246 -4.44 2.43 4.12
N ILE A 247 -4.96 1.70 5.13
CA ILE A 247 -6.41 1.68 5.41
C ILE A 247 -6.88 3.03 5.94
N ALA A 248 -6.21 3.59 6.95
CA ALA A 248 -6.64 4.87 7.54
C ALA A 248 -6.46 6.02 6.54
N GLY A 249 -5.37 6.03 5.77
CA GLY A 249 -5.13 6.98 4.69
C GLY A 249 -6.21 6.90 3.62
N GLY A 250 -6.49 5.69 3.12
CA GLY A 250 -7.51 5.43 2.11
C GLY A 250 -8.91 5.88 2.55
N ILE A 251 -9.31 5.54 3.79
CA ILE A 251 -10.61 6.01 4.33
C ILE A 251 -10.62 7.53 4.45
N PHE A 252 -9.53 8.15 4.93
CA PHE A 252 -9.44 9.60 5.07
C PHE A 252 -9.59 10.31 3.72
N THR A 253 -8.82 9.90 2.69
CA THR A 253 -8.82 10.57 1.38
C THR A 253 -10.20 10.46 0.75
N LYS A 254 -10.81 9.27 0.71
CA LYS A 254 -12.09 9.11 0.02
C LYS A 254 -13.28 9.70 0.77
N ILE A 255 -13.18 9.93 2.09
CA ILE A 255 -14.18 10.76 2.79
C ILE A 255 -14.09 12.22 2.32
N ALA A 256 -12.87 12.73 2.16
CA ALA A 256 -12.63 14.11 1.75
C ALA A 256 -13.01 14.33 0.30
N ASP A 257 -12.55 13.45 -0.60
CA ASP A 257 -12.80 13.45 -2.03
C ASP A 257 -14.31 13.43 -2.35
N ILE A 258 -15.03 12.39 -1.94
CA ILE A 258 -16.50 12.30 -2.13
C ILE A 258 -17.21 13.49 -1.48
N GLY A 259 -16.73 13.95 -0.32
CA GLY A 259 -17.27 15.11 0.37
C GLY A 259 -17.16 16.40 -0.44
N ALA A 260 -16.02 16.61 -1.09
CA ALA A 260 -15.74 17.76 -1.94
C ALA A 260 -16.44 17.63 -3.31
N ASP A 261 -16.38 16.46 -3.93
CA ASP A 261 -16.86 16.21 -5.29
C ASP A 261 -18.39 16.23 -5.41
N LEU A 262 -19.11 15.78 -4.39
CA LEU A 262 -20.57 15.89 -4.39
C LEU A 262 -21.06 17.35 -4.38
N MET A 263 -20.20 18.31 -4.00
CA MET A 263 -20.54 19.73 -4.11
C MET A 263 -20.57 20.21 -5.57
N LYS A 264 -19.85 19.56 -6.49
CA LYS A 264 -19.91 19.82 -7.93
C LYS A 264 -21.34 19.60 -8.45
N ILE A 265 -22.01 18.56 -7.95
CA ILE A 265 -23.40 18.25 -8.32
C ILE A 265 -24.36 19.20 -7.61
N ALA A 266 -24.21 19.37 -6.29
CA ALA A 266 -25.15 20.12 -5.46
C ALA A 266 -25.16 21.63 -5.77
N PHE A 267 -23.99 22.21 -6.05
CA PHE A 267 -23.81 23.66 -6.21
C PHE A 267 -23.33 24.08 -7.60
N LYS A 268 -23.04 23.14 -8.51
CA LYS A 268 -22.56 23.41 -9.88
C LYS A 268 -21.31 24.30 -9.91
N ILE A 269 -20.39 24.04 -8.97
CA ILE A 269 -19.07 24.67 -8.88
C ILE A 269 -18.01 23.87 -9.65
N LYS A 270 -16.83 24.48 -9.84
CA LYS A 270 -15.66 23.82 -10.45
C LYS A 270 -15.06 22.77 -9.51
N GLU A 271 -14.28 21.85 -10.06
CA GLU A 271 -13.35 21.02 -9.30
C GLU A 271 -12.34 21.91 -8.57
N ASP A 272 -12.02 21.58 -7.32
CA ASP A 272 -11.09 22.32 -6.44
C ASP A 272 -11.39 23.80 -6.19
N ASP A 273 -12.67 24.21 -6.29
CA ASP A 273 -13.10 25.57 -6.03
C ASP A 273 -12.62 26.07 -4.65
N ALA A 274 -11.91 27.20 -4.62
CA ALA A 274 -11.34 27.77 -3.41
C ALA A 274 -12.37 28.05 -2.29
N ARG A 275 -13.66 28.18 -2.63
CA ARG A 275 -14.76 28.41 -1.68
C ARG A 275 -15.25 27.12 -1.02
N ASN A 276 -14.87 25.95 -1.53
CA ASN A 276 -15.23 24.66 -0.96
C ASN A 276 -14.25 24.30 0.18
N PRO A 277 -14.70 24.23 1.46
CA PRO A 277 -13.84 23.88 2.59
C PRO A 277 -13.31 22.43 2.53
N GLY A 278 -13.87 21.57 1.67
CA GLY A 278 -13.44 20.20 1.48
C GLY A 278 -12.11 20.04 0.76
N VAL A 279 -11.73 20.97 -0.12
CA VAL A 279 -10.60 20.79 -1.06
C VAL A 279 -9.27 20.67 -0.33
N ILE A 280 -9.04 21.41 0.77
CA ILE A 280 -7.82 21.25 1.58
C ILE A 280 -7.76 19.86 2.23
N ALA A 281 -8.90 19.31 2.65
CA ALA A 281 -8.96 17.98 3.20
C ALA A 281 -8.70 16.92 2.12
N ASP A 282 -9.17 17.17 0.90
CA ASP A 282 -8.95 16.33 -0.26
C ASP A 282 -7.45 16.26 -0.61
N CYS A 283 -6.80 17.41 -0.80
CA CYS A 283 -5.36 17.47 -1.02
C CYS A 283 -4.54 16.84 0.12
N THR A 284 -5.01 17.00 1.37
CA THR A 284 -4.41 16.33 2.53
C THR A 284 -4.56 14.81 2.39
N GLY A 285 -5.69 14.37 1.85
CA GLY A 285 -6.03 13.00 1.54
C GLY A 285 -5.11 12.39 0.51
N ASP A 286 -4.85 13.03 -0.62
CA ASP A 286 -3.99 12.46 -1.67
C ASP A 286 -2.57 12.24 -1.14
N ASN A 287 -2.11 13.14 -0.28
CA ASN A 287 -0.85 12.94 0.43
C ASN A 287 -0.95 11.80 1.48
N ALA A 288 -2.03 11.76 2.27
CA ALA A 288 -2.20 10.82 3.38
C ALA A 288 -2.54 9.37 2.95
N GLY A 289 -3.23 9.19 1.83
CA GLY A 289 -3.68 7.92 1.29
C GLY A 289 -2.88 7.50 0.06
N ASP A 290 -2.79 8.38 -0.93
CA ASP A 290 -2.24 8.05 -2.25
C ASP A 290 -0.73 8.26 -2.37
N SER A 291 -0.10 9.00 -1.45
CA SER A 291 1.36 9.11 -1.35
C SER A 291 1.95 8.30 -0.19
N VAL A 292 1.44 8.50 1.02
CA VAL A 292 1.87 7.75 2.21
C VAL A 292 1.57 6.27 2.07
N GLY A 293 0.40 5.93 1.53
CA GLY A 293 -0.04 4.55 1.37
C GLY A 293 0.93 3.72 0.53
N PRO A 294 1.20 4.08 -0.74
CA PRO A 294 2.14 3.32 -1.56
C PRO A 294 3.57 3.37 -1.03
N SER A 295 3.96 4.45 -0.36
CA SER A 295 5.29 4.53 0.25
C SER A 295 5.46 3.53 1.40
N ALA A 296 4.47 3.44 2.30
CA ALA A 296 4.51 2.49 3.39
C ALA A 296 4.33 1.03 2.90
N ASP A 297 3.42 0.83 1.96
CA ASP A 297 3.16 -0.47 1.31
C ASP A 297 4.37 -0.96 0.50
N GLY A 298 5.01 -0.08 -0.27
CA GLY A 298 6.22 -0.41 -1.02
C GLY A 298 7.41 -0.78 -0.13
N PHE A 299 7.58 -0.07 0.99
CA PHE A 299 8.61 -0.37 2.00
C PHE A 299 8.42 -1.79 2.53
N GLU A 300 7.21 -2.06 3.02
CA GLU A 300 6.81 -3.37 3.54
C GLU A 300 6.93 -4.46 2.48
N THR A 301 6.48 -4.22 1.25
CA THR A 301 6.50 -5.20 0.17
C THR A 301 7.93 -5.70 -0.09
N TYR A 302 8.89 -4.78 -0.07
CA TYR A 302 10.28 -5.10 -0.34
C TYR A 302 10.94 -5.87 0.82
N GLY A 303 10.67 -5.47 2.06
CA GLY A 303 11.16 -6.14 3.27
C GLY A 303 10.58 -7.54 3.42
N VAL A 304 9.25 -7.66 3.41
CA VAL A 304 8.53 -8.93 3.57
C VAL A 304 8.92 -9.95 2.49
N THR A 305 9.05 -9.53 1.22
CA THR A 305 9.52 -10.44 0.16
C THR A 305 10.95 -10.90 0.40
N GLY A 306 11.79 -10.05 1.00
CA GLY A 306 13.16 -10.39 1.38
C GLY A 306 13.18 -11.42 2.50
N VAL A 307 12.45 -11.15 3.57
CA VAL A 307 12.31 -12.06 4.73
C VAL A 307 11.75 -13.42 4.28
N ALA A 308 10.75 -13.44 3.41
CA ALA A 308 10.20 -14.69 2.86
C ALA A 308 11.26 -15.55 2.16
N LEU A 309 12.10 -14.94 1.33
CA LEU A 309 13.17 -15.65 0.63
C LEU A 309 14.32 -16.05 1.54
N ILE A 310 14.67 -15.22 2.53
CA ILE A 310 15.66 -15.58 3.55
C ILE A 310 15.18 -16.81 4.32
N THR A 311 13.97 -16.77 4.86
CA THR A 311 13.37 -17.89 5.58
C THR A 311 13.30 -19.13 4.70
N PHE A 312 12.90 -19.00 3.43
CA PHE A 312 12.91 -20.11 2.50
C PHE A 312 14.30 -20.69 2.31
N ILE A 313 15.34 -19.86 2.08
CA ILE A 313 16.70 -20.35 1.86
C ILE A 313 17.20 -21.11 3.09
N LEU A 314 16.96 -20.59 4.29
CA LEU A 314 17.41 -21.20 5.54
C LEU A 314 16.71 -22.54 5.85
N LEU A 315 15.42 -22.67 5.50
CA LEU A 315 14.64 -23.89 5.77
C LEU A 315 14.68 -24.90 4.62
N GLY A 316 14.78 -24.43 3.38
CA GLY A 316 14.61 -25.21 2.17
C GLY A 316 15.91 -25.65 1.51
N VAL A 317 17.05 -25.03 1.81
CA VAL A 317 18.36 -25.38 1.21
C VAL A 317 19.22 -26.09 2.25
N PRO A 318 19.51 -27.39 2.11
CA PRO A 318 20.26 -28.14 3.12
C PRO A 318 21.75 -27.76 3.21
N ASP A 319 22.37 -27.42 2.09
CA ASP A 319 23.79 -27.09 2.04
C ASP A 319 24.06 -25.64 2.48
N GLN A 320 24.81 -25.48 3.57
CA GLN A 320 25.11 -24.17 4.16
C GLN A 320 25.91 -23.26 3.22
N THR A 321 26.81 -23.82 2.41
CA THR A 321 27.59 -23.03 1.43
C THR A 321 26.66 -22.43 0.37
N MET A 322 25.69 -23.21 -0.11
CA MET A 322 24.66 -22.76 -1.03
C MET A 322 23.71 -21.75 -0.38
N GLN A 323 23.34 -21.92 0.90
CA GLN A 323 22.56 -20.92 1.63
C GLN A 323 23.24 -19.54 1.59
N ILE A 324 24.50 -19.47 2.00
CA ILE A 324 25.29 -18.22 1.98
C ILE A 324 25.36 -17.66 0.56
N THR A 325 25.61 -18.53 -0.42
CA THR A 325 25.73 -18.14 -1.83
C THR A 325 24.46 -17.49 -2.35
N LEU A 326 23.30 -18.08 -2.07
CA LEU A 326 22.00 -17.56 -2.48
C LEU A 326 21.63 -16.28 -1.73
N LEU A 327 21.92 -16.19 -0.42
CA LEU A 327 21.67 -14.98 0.37
C LEU A 327 22.50 -13.80 -0.14
N VAL A 328 23.80 -14.00 -0.38
CA VAL A 328 24.67 -12.94 -0.93
C VAL A 328 24.20 -12.55 -2.33
N TRP A 329 23.92 -13.52 -3.20
CA TRP A 329 23.40 -13.25 -4.55
C TRP A 329 22.10 -12.44 -4.52
N LEU A 330 21.14 -12.83 -3.69
CA LEU A 330 19.83 -12.18 -3.58
C LEU A 330 19.97 -10.68 -3.25
N PHE A 331 20.78 -10.36 -2.25
CA PHE A 331 20.98 -8.99 -1.78
C PHE A 331 21.87 -8.15 -2.71
N VAL A 332 22.81 -8.78 -3.42
CA VAL A 332 23.57 -8.09 -4.47
C VAL A 332 22.66 -7.75 -5.64
N ILE A 333 21.77 -8.64 -6.07
CA ILE A 333 20.78 -8.34 -7.11
C ILE A 333 19.89 -7.16 -6.70
N ARG A 334 19.40 -7.14 -5.45
CA ARG A 334 18.65 -6.00 -4.88
C ARG A 334 19.41 -4.68 -4.98
N THR A 335 20.69 -4.70 -4.60
CA THR A 335 21.57 -3.53 -4.69
C THR A 335 21.73 -3.05 -6.14
N ILE A 336 21.96 -3.98 -7.08
CA ILE A 336 22.11 -3.66 -8.51
C ILE A 336 20.82 -3.10 -9.11
N MET A 337 19.65 -3.56 -8.68
CA MET A 337 18.34 -3.05 -9.12
C MET A 337 18.09 -1.59 -8.72
N VAL A 338 18.63 -1.13 -7.58
CA VAL A 338 18.62 0.29 -7.20
C VAL A 338 19.46 1.11 -8.19
N ILE A 339 20.64 0.61 -8.55
CA ILE A 339 21.52 1.25 -9.55
C ILE A 339 20.84 1.27 -10.93
N ALA A 340 20.21 0.16 -11.34
CA ALA A 340 19.47 0.04 -12.59
C ALA A 340 18.36 1.09 -12.70
N SER A 341 17.61 1.28 -11.61
CA SER A 341 16.55 2.28 -11.51
C SER A 341 17.09 3.71 -11.63
N GLY A 342 18.16 4.04 -10.90
CA GLY A 342 18.81 5.35 -10.99
C GLY A 342 19.35 5.65 -12.40
N ALA A 343 20.07 4.69 -13.01
CA ALA A 343 20.59 4.84 -14.36
C ALA A 343 19.47 5.04 -15.40
N SER A 344 18.41 4.23 -15.31
CA SER A 344 17.27 4.32 -16.22
C SER A 344 16.53 5.65 -16.09
N TYR A 345 16.38 6.18 -14.87
CA TYR A 345 15.79 7.49 -14.63
C TYR A 345 16.57 8.61 -15.35
N PHE A 346 17.90 8.64 -15.23
CA PHE A 346 18.71 9.65 -15.90
C PHE A 346 18.69 9.51 -17.43
N ILE A 347 18.75 8.28 -17.94
CA ILE A 347 18.66 8.02 -19.39
C ILE A 347 17.30 8.46 -19.93
N ASN A 348 16.20 8.04 -19.29
CA ASN A 348 14.85 8.43 -19.69
C ASN A 348 14.64 9.95 -19.60
N GLY A 349 15.15 10.58 -18.54
CA GLY A 349 15.11 12.03 -18.38
C GLY A 349 15.84 12.77 -19.51
N ALA A 350 17.02 12.30 -19.91
CA ALA A 350 17.76 12.87 -21.03
C ALA A 350 17.01 12.74 -22.36
N LEU A 351 16.45 11.56 -22.65
CA LEU A 351 15.66 11.30 -23.86
C LEU A 351 14.36 12.13 -23.89
N THR A 352 13.66 12.20 -22.76
CA THR A 352 12.42 12.97 -22.63
C THR A 352 12.67 14.46 -22.80
N ARG A 353 13.73 14.98 -22.16
CA ARG A 353 14.14 16.39 -22.33
C ARG A 353 14.53 16.71 -23.77
N ALA A 354 15.29 15.82 -24.42
CA ALA A 354 15.69 16.02 -25.81
C ALA A 354 14.50 16.09 -26.77
N ARG A 355 13.42 15.33 -26.49
CA ARG A 355 12.22 15.28 -27.32
C ARG A 355 11.20 16.37 -26.99
N TYR A 356 10.94 16.61 -25.72
CA TYR A 356 9.82 17.44 -25.25
C TYR A 356 10.24 18.74 -24.59
N GLY A 357 11.53 19.01 -24.41
CA GLY A 357 12.01 20.19 -23.68
C GLY A 357 11.50 21.52 -24.25
N ASN A 358 11.27 21.60 -25.57
CA ASN A 358 10.70 22.78 -26.24
C ASN A 358 9.35 22.49 -26.94
N ALA A 359 8.83 21.27 -26.83
CA ALA A 359 7.59 20.88 -27.50
C ALA A 359 6.38 21.59 -26.88
N ASP A 360 5.38 21.88 -27.71
CA ASP A 360 4.12 22.49 -27.24
C ASP A 360 3.11 21.44 -26.76
N GLU A 361 3.25 20.19 -27.23
CA GLU A 361 2.38 19.07 -26.90
C GLU A 361 3.21 17.88 -26.37
N MET A 362 2.63 17.15 -25.42
CA MET A 362 3.25 15.96 -24.85
C MET A 362 2.19 14.96 -24.40
N ASP A 363 2.36 13.71 -24.80
CA ASP A 363 1.67 12.59 -24.19
C ASP A 363 2.39 12.23 -22.89
N PHE A 364 1.78 12.56 -21.75
CA PHE A 364 2.34 12.36 -20.42
C PHE A 364 2.52 10.87 -20.07
N GLU A 365 1.72 9.96 -20.64
CA GLU A 365 1.82 8.53 -20.36
C GLU A 365 3.06 7.88 -21.00
N ARG A 366 3.53 8.44 -22.12
CA ARG A 366 4.64 7.86 -22.90
C ARG A 366 5.97 7.82 -22.15
N PRO A 367 6.48 8.92 -21.58
CA PRO A 367 7.75 8.89 -20.86
C PRO A 367 7.74 8.04 -19.59
N LEU A 368 6.58 7.94 -18.93
CA LEU A 368 6.37 7.06 -17.78
C LEU A 368 6.42 5.59 -18.23
N THR A 369 5.73 5.25 -19.32
CA THR A 369 5.78 3.91 -19.94
C THR A 369 7.22 3.57 -20.37
N ASN A 370 7.91 4.49 -21.01
CA ASN A 370 9.30 4.29 -21.45
C ASN A 370 10.23 4.05 -20.28
N LEU A 371 10.05 4.75 -19.15
CA LEU A 371 10.84 4.52 -17.94
C LEU A 371 10.65 3.10 -17.42
N VAL A 372 9.40 2.63 -17.30
CA VAL A 372 9.09 1.26 -16.84
C VAL A 372 9.73 0.20 -17.74
N TRP A 373 9.59 0.31 -19.06
CA TRP A 373 10.20 -0.63 -20.00
C TRP A 373 11.72 -0.55 -20.02
N LEU A 374 12.29 0.65 -20.01
CA LEU A 374 13.75 0.83 -19.98
C LEU A 374 14.34 0.21 -18.71
N THR A 375 13.76 0.49 -17.55
CA THR A 375 14.22 -0.08 -16.29
C THR A 375 14.07 -1.59 -16.27
N SER A 376 13.01 -2.15 -16.86
CA SER A 376 12.84 -3.59 -16.98
C SER A 376 13.98 -4.21 -17.78
N LEU A 377 14.25 -3.69 -18.98
CA LEU A 377 15.28 -4.22 -19.87
C LEU A 377 16.68 -4.09 -19.27
N VAL A 378 16.99 -2.95 -18.64
CA VAL A 378 18.26 -2.75 -17.92
C VAL A 378 18.38 -3.71 -16.74
N SER A 379 17.33 -3.87 -15.95
CA SER A 379 17.31 -4.78 -14.79
C SER A 379 17.45 -6.24 -15.21
N LEU A 380 16.83 -6.66 -16.31
CA LEU A 380 17.00 -7.98 -16.90
C LEU A 380 18.46 -8.23 -17.28
N GLY A 381 19.06 -7.32 -18.07
CA GLY A 381 20.46 -7.44 -18.48
C GLY A 381 21.43 -7.51 -17.31
N LEU A 382 21.23 -6.64 -16.29
CA LEU A 382 22.04 -6.64 -15.08
C LEU A 382 21.80 -7.87 -14.20
N THR A 383 20.57 -8.39 -14.13
CA THR A 383 20.26 -9.63 -13.39
C THR A 383 21.02 -10.82 -13.98
N PHE A 384 21.01 -10.98 -15.31
CA PHE A 384 21.77 -12.03 -15.98
C PHE A 384 23.28 -11.85 -15.80
N LEU A 385 23.79 -10.62 -15.95
CA LEU A 385 25.20 -10.32 -15.76
C LEU A 385 25.67 -10.65 -14.34
N THR A 386 24.98 -10.11 -13.32
CA THR A 386 25.33 -10.32 -11.92
C THR A 386 25.17 -11.78 -11.51
N SER A 387 24.15 -12.49 -12.00
CA SER A 387 24.00 -13.92 -11.72
C SER A 387 25.07 -14.75 -12.39
N ALA A 388 25.45 -14.46 -13.64
CA ALA A 388 26.57 -15.14 -14.31
C ALA A 388 27.89 -14.92 -13.55
N LEU A 389 28.08 -13.71 -13.02
CA LEU A 389 29.25 -13.34 -12.22
C LEU A 389 29.29 -14.10 -10.88
N LEU A 390 28.20 -14.15 -10.12
CA LEU A 390 28.19 -14.74 -8.77
C LEU A 390 27.93 -16.25 -8.75
N LEU A 391 27.13 -16.76 -9.69
CA LEU A 391 26.65 -18.15 -9.72
C LEU A 391 27.17 -18.94 -10.93
N GLY A 392 27.99 -18.33 -11.80
CA GLY A 392 28.49 -18.99 -13.03
C GLY A 392 29.35 -20.23 -12.78
N GLY A 393 29.99 -20.31 -11.61
CA GLY A 393 30.76 -21.49 -11.18
C GLY A 393 29.90 -22.62 -10.59
N GLN A 394 28.60 -22.40 -10.38
CA GLN A 394 27.69 -23.41 -9.84
C GLN A 394 27.24 -24.38 -10.94
N SER A 395 26.99 -25.63 -10.55
CA SER A 395 26.63 -26.70 -11.47
C SER A 395 25.25 -26.49 -12.13
N ASP A 396 25.02 -27.22 -13.22
CA ASP A 396 23.71 -27.31 -13.90
C ASP A 396 23.11 -25.95 -14.33
N GLY A 397 23.96 -24.94 -14.58
CA GLY A 397 23.53 -23.64 -15.08
C GLY A 397 22.58 -22.89 -14.14
N LEU A 398 22.75 -23.03 -12.82
CA LEU A 398 21.93 -22.36 -11.80
C LEU A 398 21.74 -20.87 -12.07
N TRP A 399 22.79 -20.18 -12.50
CA TRP A 399 22.80 -18.73 -12.75
C TRP A 399 21.70 -18.28 -13.74
N TRP A 400 21.52 -18.98 -14.87
CA TRP A 400 20.54 -18.57 -15.88
C TRP A 400 19.13 -19.00 -15.49
N LYS A 401 18.99 -20.12 -14.77
CA LYS A 401 17.69 -20.60 -14.26
C LYS A 401 17.10 -19.59 -13.28
N LEU A 402 17.89 -19.19 -12.28
CA LEU A 402 17.45 -18.18 -11.31
C LEU A 402 17.26 -16.81 -11.96
N SER A 403 18.14 -16.41 -12.90
CA SER A 403 17.97 -15.17 -13.67
C SER A 403 16.66 -15.15 -14.44
N LEU A 404 16.31 -16.25 -15.12
CA LEU A 404 15.10 -16.34 -15.93
C LEU A 404 13.84 -16.32 -15.04
N ILE A 405 13.87 -16.95 -13.87
CA ILE A 405 12.78 -16.90 -12.89
C ILE A 405 12.58 -15.46 -12.39
N VAL A 406 13.65 -14.79 -11.94
CA VAL A 406 13.58 -13.37 -11.53
C VAL A 406 13.08 -12.50 -12.69
N SER A 407 13.50 -12.81 -13.92
CA SER A 407 13.09 -12.11 -15.13
C SER A 407 11.58 -12.22 -15.41
N CYS A 408 10.94 -13.34 -15.09
CA CYS A 408 9.47 -13.45 -15.17
C CYS A 408 8.80 -12.42 -14.25
N GLY A 409 9.35 -12.19 -13.07
CA GLY A 409 8.88 -11.15 -12.16
C GLY A 409 9.13 -9.74 -12.68
N THR A 410 10.35 -9.45 -13.14
CA THR A 410 10.70 -8.12 -13.71
C THR A 410 9.82 -7.80 -14.92
N LEU A 411 9.56 -8.79 -15.78
CA LEU A 411 8.67 -8.66 -16.92
C LEU A 411 7.23 -8.37 -16.49
N ALA A 412 6.75 -8.97 -15.39
CA ALA A 412 5.43 -8.66 -14.84
C ALA A 412 5.30 -7.17 -14.50
N GLY A 413 6.36 -6.57 -13.94
CA GLY A 413 6.43 -5.14 -13.63
C GLY A 413 6.28 -4.23 -14.85
N ALA A 414 6.57 -4.69 -16.06
CA ALA A 414 6.29 -3.96 -17.30
C ALA A 414 4.97 -4.36 -17.97
N LEU A 415 4.67 -5.65 -17.98
CA LEU A 415 3.53 -6.21 -18.70
C LEU A 415 2.20 -5.88 -18.02
N ILE A 416 2.12 -5.98 -16.68
CA ILE A 416 0.89 -5.72 -15.93
C ILE A 416 0.43 -4.26 -16.13
N PRO A 417 1.29 -3.22 -16.02
CA PRO A 417 0.90 -1.86 -16.37
C PRO A 417 0.28 -1.71 -17.76
N GLU A 418 0.85 -2.33 -18.79
CA GLU A 418 0.28 -2.30 -20.13
C GLU A 418 -1.12 -2.94 -20.19
N LEU A 419 -1.31 -4.07 -19.53
CA LEU A 419 -2.62 -4.72 -19.44
C LEU A 419 -3.64 -3.85 -18.70
N VAL A 420 -3.23 -3.16 -17.63
CA VAL A 420 -4.12 -2.24 -16.89
C VAL A 420 -4.53 -1.05 -17.76
N LYS A 421 -3.58 -0.44 -18.49
CA LYS A 421 -3.88 0.70 -19.38
C LYS A 421 -4.97 0.41 -20.40
N VAL A 422 -5.10 -0.84 -20.88
CA VAL A 422 -6.17 -1.26 -21.80
C VAL A 422 -7.56 -1.09 -21.18
N PHE A 423 -7.68 -1.05 -19.85
CA PHE A 423 -8.93 -0.89 -19.13
C PHE A 423 -9.12 0.52 -18.54
N THR A 424 -8.03 1.18 -18.13
CA THR A 424 -8.12 2.41 -17.32
C THR A 424 -7.68 3.67 -18.04
N SER A 425 -6.77 3.63 -19.03
CA SER A 425 -6.26 4.86 -19.68
C SER A 425 -7.39 5.67 -20.34
N THR A 426 -7.24 6.99 -20.43
CA THR A 426 -8.14 7.86 -21.23
C THR A 426 -8.18 7.45 -22.71
N ASN A 427 -7.10 6.83 -23.21
CA ASN A 427 -7.03 6.30 -24.57
C ASN A 427 -7.63 4.90 -24.73
N ALA A 428 -8.06 4.26 -23.64
CA ALA A 428 -8.58 2.91 -23.65
C ALA A 428 -9.98 2.81 -24.26
N LYS A 429 -10.23 1.69 -24.96
CA LYS A 429 -11.58 1.39 -25.47
C LYS A 429 -12.58 1.19 -24.35
N HIS A 430 -12.17 0.56 -23.24
CA HIS A 430 -13.05 0.32 -22.10
C HIS A 430 -13.46 1.62 -21.40
N THR A 431 -12.53 2.52 -21.09
CA THR A 431 -12.83 3.84 -20.51
C THR A 431 -13.78 4.66 -21.41
N ARG A 432 -13.56 4.64 -22.73
CA ARG A 432 -14.46 5.30 -23.69
C ARG A 432 -15.86 4.67 -23.70
N GLU A 433 -15.95 3.35 -23.56
CA GLU A 433 -17.23 2.65 -23.45
C GLU A 433 -18.00 3.03 -22.17
N VAL A 434 -17.30 3.35 -21.07
CA VAL A 434 -17.93 3.88 -19.85
C VAL A 434 -18.60 5.23 -20.13
N VAL A 435 -17.91 6.15 -20.82
CA VAL A 435 -18.47 7.45 -21.22
C VAL A 435 -19.68 7.27 -22.16
N ILE A 436 -19.56 6.39 -23.16
CA ILE A 436 -20.66 6.09 -24.09
C ILE A 436 -21.87 5.54 -23.34
N SER A 437 -21.65 4.59 -22.43
CA SER A 437 -22.69 3.97 -21.61
C SER A 437 -23.38 5.00 -20.71
N ALA A 438 -22.59 5.85 -20.03
CA ALA A 438 -23.10 6.94 -19.20
C ALA A 438 -23.95 7.93 -20.01
N ASN A 439 -23.54 8.25 -21.24
CA ASN A 439 -24.31 9.10 -22.13
C ASN A 439 -25.63 8.47 -22.60
N LYS A 440 -25.70 7.13 -22.69
CA LYS A 440 -26.90 6.41 -23.15
C LYS A 440 -27.92 6.11 -22.05
N GLY A 441 -27.47 5.91 -20.81
CA GLY A 441 -28.37 5.52 -19.72
C GLY A 441 -27.98 6.04 -18.34
N GLY A 442 -27.26 7.15 -18.30
CA GLY A 442 -26.86 7.83 -17.07
C GLY A 442 -25.93 7.00 -16.19
N ALA A 443 -25.90 7.35 -14.91
CA ALA A 443 -25.01 6.74 -13.92
C ALA A 443 -25.15 5.21 -13.85
N SER A 444 -26.37 4.67 -14.00
CA SER A 444 -26.60 3.23 -13.94
C SER A 444 -25.81 2.46 -15.01
N LEU A 445 -25.85 2.89 -16.27
CA LEU A 445 -25.10 2.21 -17.33
C LEU A 445 -23.60 2.53 -17.25
N GLY A 446 -23.21 3.73 -16.80
CA GLY A 446 -21.82 4.07 -16.53
C GLY A 446 -21.18 3.16 -15.48
N ILE A 447 -21.89 2.93 -14.37
CA ILE A 447 -21.47 2.01 -13.30
C ILE A 447 -21.36 0.58 -13.86
N LEU A 448 -22.39 0.06 -14.53
CA LEU A 448 -22.31 -1.29 -15.09
C LEU A 448 -21.16 -1.47 -16.08
N SER A 449 -20.84 -0.46 -16.88
CA SER A 449 -19.71 -0.50 -17.83
C SER A 449 -18.34 -0.56 -17.14
N GLY A 450 -18.11 0.24 -16.10
CA GLY A 450 -16.87 0.14 -15.32
C GLY A 450 -16.77 -1.16 -14.52
N PHE A 451 -17.88 -1.69 -14.02
CA PHE A 451 -17.94 -3.02 -13.42
C PHE A 451 -17.52 -4.12 -14.40
N VAL A 452 -17.96 -4.02 -15.67
CA VAL A 452 -17.51 -4.92 -16.76
C VAL A 452 -16.00 -4.78 -16.98
N ALA A 453 -15.48 -3.56 -17.10
CA ALA A 453 -14.04 -3.32 -17.28
C ALA A 453 -13.21 -3.95 -16.14
N GLY A 454 -13.62 -3.78 -14.88
CA GLY A 454 -12.98 -4.39 -13.73
C GLY A 454 -12.91 -5.92 -13.82
N ASN A 455 -14.03 -6.59 -14.12
CA ASN A 455 -14.07 -8.06 -14.19
C ASN A 455 -13.21 -8.63 -15.32
N PHE A 456 -13.29 -8.04 -16.52
CA PHE A 456 -12.45 -8.47 -17.64
C PHE A 456 -10.96 -8.22 -17.35
N SER A 457 -10.62 -7.13 -16.67
CA SER A 457 -9.24 -6.89 -16.27
C SER A 457 -8.74 -7.95 -15.29
N ALA A 458 -9.53 -8.33 -14.27
CA ALA A 458 -9.17 -9.35 -13.30
C ALA A 458 -8.91 -10.72 -13.96
N TYR A 459 -9.70 -11.07 -14.97
CA TYR A 459 -9.48 -12.28 -15.77
C TYR A 459 -8.13 -12.26 -16.51
N TRP A 460 -7.86 -11.21 -17.29
CA TRP A 460 -6.64 -11.15 -18.11
C TRP A 460 -5.37 -10.98 -17.29
N LEU A 461 -5.40 -10.14 -16.26
CA LEU A 461 -4.26 -9.97 -15.35
C LEU A 461 -3.98 -11.25 -14.56
N GLY A 462 -5.03 -11.94 -14.10
CA GLY A 462 -4.88 -13.23 -13.43
C GLY A 462 -4.21 -14.27 -14.32
N LEU A 463 -4.61 -14.37 -15.59
CA LEU A 463 -3.96 -15.25 -16.57
C LEU A 463 -2.51 -14.86 -16.86
N ALA A 464 -2.20 -13.56 -16.91
CA ALA A 464 -0.83 -13.09 -17.11
C ALA A 464 0.08 -13.49 -15.93
N ILE A 465 -0.38 -13.26 -14.69
CA ILE A 465 0.35 -13.67 -13.48
C ILE A 465 0.53 -15.19 -13.45
N ALA A 466 -0.54 -15.95 -13.71
CA ALA A 466 -0.48 -17.41 -13.77
C ALA A 466 0.48 -17.92 -14.85
N GLY A 467 0.50 -17.29 -16.03
CA GLY A 467 1.43 -17.64 -17.12
C GLY A 467 2.89 -17.40 -16.75
N LEU A 468 3.20 -16.27 -16.11
CA LEU A 468 4.56 -15.96 -15.64
C LEU A 468 5.00 -16.92 -14.53
N MET A 469 4.11 -17.23 -13.59
CA MET A 469 4.37 -18.24 -12.57
C MET A 469 4.54 -19.63 -13.17
N ALA A 470 3.77 -20.00 -14.20
CA ALA A 470 3.90 -21.29 -14.87
C ALA A 470 5.26 -21.44 -15.57
N ILE A 471 5.80 -20.37 -16.16
CA ILE A 471 7.16 -20.36 -16.73
C ILE A 471 8.18 -20.58 -15.61
N ALA A 472 8.07 -19.86 -14.49
CA ALA A 472 8.95 -20.04 -13.34
C ALA A 472 8.88 -21.46 -12.76
N TYR A 473 7.67 -22.03 -12.65
CA TYR A 473 7.45 -23.41 -12.25
C TYR A 473 8.15 -24.38 -13.20
N TRP A 474 7.98 -24.22 -14.51
CA TRP A 474 8.62 -25.07 -15.50
C TRP A 474 10.15 -25.05 -15.36
N ILE A 475 10.76 -23.88 -15.20
CA ILE A 475 12.20 -23.74 -14.96
C ILE A 475 12.61 -24.42 -13.65
N SER A 476 11.80 -24.32 -12.59
CA SER A 476 12.08 -24.95 -11.29
C SER A 476 12.18 -26.48 -11.37
N THR A 477 11.53 -27.11 -12.35
CA THR A 477 11.63 -28.57 -12.59
C THR A 477 12.95 -28.99 -13.24
N MET A 478 13.73 -28.04 -13.77
CA MET A 478 15.01 -28.28 -14.41
C MET A 478 16.15 -28.38 -13.38
N GLY A 479 16.08 -29.34 -12.46
CA GLY A 479 17.20 -29.69 -11.57
C GLY A 479 17.32 -28.93 -10.24
N LEU A 480 16.48 -27.92 -9.96
CA LEU A 480 16.52 -27.22 -8.65
C LEU A 480 16.15 -28.13 -7.48
N ALA A 481 15.38 -29.21 -7.73
CA ALA A 481 15.04 -30.20 -6.71
C ALA A 481 16.26 -30.91 -6.10
N ALA A 482 17.43 -30.87 -6.76
CA ALA A 482 18.67 -31.40 -6.21
C ALA A 482 19.33 -30.46 -5.17
N LEU A 483 18.93 -29.19 -5.14
CA LEU A 483 19.53 -28.14 -4.29
C LEU A 483 18.62 -27.74 -3.12
N MET A 484 17.31 -27.86 -3.30
CA MET A 484 16.34 -27.34 -2.32
C MET A 484 15.04 -28.16 -2.29
N LEU A 485 14.38 -28.10 -1.14
CA LEU A 485 13.02 -28.56 -0.94
C LEU A 485 12.05 -27.60 -1.64
N ALA A 486 10.98 -28.15 -2.23
CA ALA A 486 9.92 -27.39 -2.91
C ALA A 486 10.42 -26.26 -3.86
N PRO A 487 11.21 -26.60 -4.91
CA PRO A 487 11.81 -25.61 -5.79
C PRO A 487 10.81 -24.68 -6.50
N ALA A 488 9.57 -25.15 -6.70
CA ALA A 488 8.48 -24.35 -7.27
C ALA A 488 8.14 -23.13 -6.39
N VAL A 489 8.11 -23.30 -5.07
CA VAL A 489 7.78 -22.21 -4.14
C VAL A 489 8.90 -21.19 -4.13
N PHE A 490 10.17 -21.62 -4.11
CA PHE A 490 11.30 -20.71 -4.26
C PHE A 490 11.21 -19.91 -5.54
N ALA A 491 10.88 -20.58 -6.65
CA ALA A 491 10.74 -19.93 -7.93
C ALA A 491 9.61 -18.88 -7.92
N PHE A 492 8.48 -19.16 -7.26
CA PHE A 492 7.42 -18.17 -7.06
C PHE A 492 7.90 -17.00 -6.20
N GLY A 493 8.58 -17.25 -5.08
CA GLY A 493 9.19 -16.18 -4.28
C GLY A 493 10.14 -15.30 -5.09
N LEU A 494 10.94 -15.89 -6.00
CA LEU A 494 11.82 -15.17 -6.91
C LEU A 494 11.06 -14.38 -8.00
N VAL A 495 9.86 -14.84 -8.40
CA VAL A 495 8.96 -14.04 -9.23
C VAL A 495 8.48 -12.81 -8.46
N ALA A 496 7.99 -12.96 -7.21
CA ALA A 496 7.60 -11.81 -6.37
C ALA A 496 8.76 -10.83 -6.18
N PHE A 497 9.97 -11.35 -5.96
CA PHE A 497 11.19 -10.56 -5.88
C PHE A 497 11.47 -9.80 -7.18
N GLY A 498 11.31 -10.44 -8.34
CA GLY A 498 11.49 -9.82 -9.64
C GLY A 498 10.51 -8.68 -9.93
N PHE A 499 9.26 -8.75 -9.46
CA PHE A 499 8.30 -7.64 -9.59
C PHE A 499 8.84 -6.35 -8.96
N LEU A 500 9.66 -6.48 -7.91
CA LEU A 500 10.29 -5.37 -7.20
C LEU A 500 11.66 -4.99 -7.77
N GLY A 501 12.07 -5.60 -8.88
CA GLY A 501 13.34 -5.29 -9.54
C GLY A 501 13.42 -3.87 -10.09
N MET A 502 12.29 -3.18 -10.16
CA MET A 502 12.19 -1.76 -10.50
C MET A 502 11.59 -0.93 -9.37
N GLY A 503 11.69 -1.39 -8.12
CA GLY A 503 11.03 -0.81 -6.95
C GLY A 503 11.03 0.74 -6.92
N PRO A 504 12.18 1.43 -7.06
CA PRO A 504 12.20 2.88 -7.08
C PRO A 504 11.35 3.50 -8.20
N VAL A 505 11.33 2.90 -9.39
CA VAL A 505 10.55 3.36 -10.55
C VAL A 505 9.07 3.07 -10.39
N THR A 506 8.69 1.90 -9.88
CA THR A 506 7.29 1.57 -9.59
C THR A 506 6.69 2.58 -8.60
N ILE A 507 7.43 2.92 -7.54
CA ILE A 507 7.01 3.95 -6.58
C ILE A 507 7.02 5.34 -7.22
N ALA A 508 7.96 5.62 -8.13
CA ALA A 508 8.03 6.90 -8.81
C ALA A 508 6.81 7.19 -9.67
N VAL A 509 6.34 6.20 -10.44
CA VAL A 509 5.16 6.37 -11.30
C VAL A 509 3.86 6.37 -10.52
N ASP A 510 3.79 5.68 -9.37
CA ASP A 510 2.64 5.75 -8.47
C ASP A 510 2.56 7.12 -7.77
N SER A 511 3.69 7.57 -7.20
CA SER A 511 3.82 8.86 -6.52
C SER A 511 3.71 10.07 -7.46
N TYR A 512 3.75 9.84 -8.78
CA TYR A 512 3.53 10.87 -9.80
C TYR A 512 2.11 11.45 -9.68
N GLY A 513 1.11 10.56 -9.55
CA GLY A 513 -0.32 10.93 -9.53
C GLY A 513 -0.68 11.94 -8.43
N PRO A 514 -0.41 11.67 -7.14
CA PRO A 514 -0.74 12.60 -6.06
C PRO A 514 -0.08 13.97 -6.18
N VAL A 515 1.06 14.06 -6.89
CA VAL A 515 1.72 15.35 -7.12
C VAL A 515 1.04 16.13 -8.24
N THR A 516 0.61 15.46 -9.32
CA THR A 516 -0.09 16.11 -10.42
C THR A 516 -1.48 16.57 -10.02
N ASP A 517 -2.20 15.74 -9.28
CA ASP A 517 -3.51 16.03 -8.71
C ASP A 517 -3.46 17.29 -7.84
N ASN A 518 -2.61 17.28 -6.80
CA ASN A 518 -2.43 18.46 -5.96
C ASN A 518 -1.82 19.67 -6.68
N ALA A 519 -1.13 19.50 -7.80
CA ALA A 519 -0.64 20.65 -8.57
C ALA A 519 -1.82 21.40 -9.22
N GLN A 520 -2.84 20.68 -9.70
CA GLN A 520 -4.09 21.27 -10.16
C GLN A 520 -4.78 22.01 -8.99
N SER A 521 -4.97 21.37 -7.84
CA SER A 521 -5.64 22.01 -6.71
C SER A 521 -4.84 23.22 -6.18
N VAL A 522 -3.51 23.15 -6.12
CA VAL A 522 -2.68 24.30 -5.72
C VAL A 522 -2.84 25.47 -6.69
N PHE A 523 -3.00 25.20 -7.98
CA PHE A 523 -3.27 26.25 -8.96
C PHE A 523 -4.61 26.94 -8.65
N GLU A 524 -5.70 26.19 -8.55
CA GLU A 524 -7.06 26.73 -8.32
C GLU A 524 -7.19 27.41 -6.95
N LEU A 525 -6.72 26.76 -5.88
CA LEU A 525 -6.76 27.28 -4.51
C LEU A 525 -5.91 28.53 -4.30
N SER A 526 -4.88 28.74 -5.12
CA SER A 526 -4.03 29.93 -5.02
C SER A 526 -4.72 31.20 -5.51
N THR A 527 -5.83 31.06 -6.25
CA THR A 527 -6.57 32.16 -6.89
C THR A 527 -5.64 33.16 -7.59
N ILE A 528 -4.54 32.66 -8.15
CA ILE A 528 -3.43 33.49 -8.65
C ILE A 528 -3.92 34.44 -9.75
N GLU A 529 -4.91 34.02 -10.53
CA GLU A 529 -5.52 34.79 -11.61
C GLU A 529 -6.25 36.06 -11.11
N GLU A 530 -6.71 36.05 -9.86
CA GLU A 530 -7.44 37.17 -9.26
C GLU A 530 -6.51 38.20 -8.61
N ILE A 531 -5.20 37.90 -8.51
CA ILE A 531 -4.23 38.78 -7.87
C ILE A 531 -4.00 40.04 -8.74
N PRO A 532 -4.19 41.26 -8.21
CA PRO A 532 -3.96 42.48 -8.97
C PRO A 532 -2.50 42.63 -9.43
N GLY A 533 -2.28 42.91 -10.71
CA GLY A 533 -0.93 43.09 -11.29
C GLY A 533 -0.15 41.79 -11.54
N ILE A 534 -0.77 40.62 -11.35
CA ILE A 534 -0.09 39.33 -11.43
C ILE A 534 0.50 39.02 -12.82
N HIS A 535 -0.12 39.52 -13.89
CA HIS A 535 0.36 39.29 -15.25
C HIS A 535 1.76 39.90 -15.45
N GLU A 536 1.97 41.13 -14.96
CA GLU A 536 3.23 41.87 -15.07
C GLU A 536 4.30 41.29 -14.14
N GLU A 537 3.88 40.87 -12.93
CA GLU A 537 4.76 40.18 -11.98
C GLU A 537 5.26 38.84 -12.53
N LEU A 538 4.37 38.00 -13.05
CA LEU A 538 4.74 36.71 -13.64
C LEU A 538 5.53 36.88 -14.93
N GLU A 539 5.24 37.88 -15.77
CA GLU A 539 6.03 38.14 -16.98
C GLU A 539 7.48 38.51 -16.63
N ARG A 540 7.70 39.28 -15.56
CA ARG A 540 9.03 39.59 -15.04
C ARG A 540 9.73 38.35 -14.46
N ASP A 541 9.01 37.54 -13.69
CA ASP A 541 9.60 36.42 -12.95
C ASP A 541 9.85 35.19 -13.85
N LEU A 542 9.00 34.95 -14.85
CA LEU A 542 9.14 33.86 -15.82
C LEU A 542 9.98 34.27 -17.04
N GLY A 543 10.14 35.57 -17.29
CA GLY A 543 10.80 36.10 -18.50
C GLY A 543 9.98 35.93 -19.78
N GLN A 544 8.70 35.56 -19.65
CA GLN A 544 7.73 35.40 -20.73
C GLN A 544 6.31 35.59 -20.18
N LYS A 545 5.35 35.88 -21.06
CA LYS A 545 3.95 36.01 -20.65
C LYS A 545 3.42 34.69 -20.09
N PRO A 546 2.73 34.71 -18.93
CA PRO A 546 2.09 33.52 -18.39
C PRO A 546 0.91 33.10 -19.27
N ASP A 547 0.67 31.80 -19.39
CA ASP A 547 -0.49 31.24 -20.08
C ASP A 547 -1.34 30.42 -19.09
N PHE A 548 -2.33 31.07 -18.48
CA PHE A 548 -3.17 30.48 -17.43
C PHE A 548 -4.08 29.37 -17.97
N GLU A 549 -4.71 29.58 -19.12
CA GLU A 549 -5.62 28.59 -19.72
C GLU A 549 -4.85 27.34 -20.16
N ARG A 550 -3.68 27.53 -20.77
CA ARG A 550 -2.81 26.40 -21.11
C ARG A 550 -2.27 25.70 -19.87
N ALA A 551 -1.93 26.43 -18.81
CA ALA A 551 -1.48 25.84 -17.55
C ALA A 551 -2.54 24.92 -16.95
N LYS A 552 -3.80 25.37 -16.87
CA LYS A 552 -4.94 24.54 -16.38
C LYS A 552 -5.09 23.28 -17.22
N TYR A 553 -5.15 23.41 -18.54
CA TYR A 553 -5.25 22.26 -19.43
C TYR A 553 -4.10 21.27 -19.22
N LEU A 554 -2.86 21.75 -19.10
CA LEU A 554 -1.69 20.89 -18.90
C LEU A 554 -1.71 20.19 -17.54
N LEU A 555 -2.21 20.84 -16.49
CA LEU A 555 -2.35 20.24 -15.16
C LEU A 555 -3.45 19.17 -15.17
N GLU A 556 -4.64 19.47 -15.70
CA GLU A 556 -5.76 18.51 -15.82
C GLU A 556 -5.41 17.31 -16.71
N ALA A 557 -4.77 17.54 -17.86
CA ALA A 557 -4.34 16.46 -18.76
C ALA A 557 -3.27 15.57 -18.13
N ASN A 558 -2.39 16.15 -17.32
CA ASN A 558 -1.34 15.41 -16.64
C ASN A 558 -1.86 14.62 -15.43
N ASP A 559 -2.88 15.14 -14.74
CA ASP A 559 -3.61 14.40 -13.71
C ASP A 559 -4.24 13.12 -14.27
N GLY A 560 -4.85 13.17 -15.46
CA GLY A 560 -5.36 11.97 -16.14
C GLY A 560 -4.27 10.90 -16.39
N ALA A 561 -3.05 11.31 -16.74
CA ALA A 561 -1.91 10.39 -16.84
C ALA A 561 -1.47 9.88 -15.45
N GLY A 562 -1.52 10.72 -14.42
CA GLY A 562 -1.34 10.35 -13.02
C GLY A 562 -2.31 9.24 -12.58
N ASN A 563 -3.60 9.37 -12.89
CA ASN A 563 -4.64 8.38 -12.59
C ASN A 563 -4.39 7.05 -13.30
N THR A 564 -3.96 7.09 -14.56
CA THR A 564 -3.54 5.87 -15.29
C THR A 564 -2.40 5.17 -14.55
N PHE A 565 -1.32 5.86 -14.19
CA PHE A 565 -0.15 5.22 -13.59
C PHE A 565 -0.36 4.80 -12.12
N LYS A 566 -1.12 5.56 -11.35
CA LYS A 566 -1.66 5.16 -10.05
C LYS A 566 -2.45 3.85 -10.17
N ALA A 567 -3.31 3.71 -11.19
CA ALA A 567 -4.01 2.46 -11.45
C ALA A 567 -3.06 1.31 -11.83
N THR A 568 -2.01 1.57 -12.63
CA THR A 568 -1.08 0.51 -13.04
C THR A 568 -0.25 -0.08 -11.90
N ALA A 569 0.14 0.74 -10.91
CA ALA A 569 0.97 0.30 -9.80
C ALA A 569 0.21 -0.65 -8.84
N LYS A 570 -1.10 -0.45 -8.68
CA LYS A 570 -1.93 -1.22 -7.72
C LYS A 570 -1.93 -2.73 -8.01
N PRO A 571 -2.24 -3.24 -9.23
CA PRO A 571 -2.13 -4.66 -9.55
C PRO A 571 -0.72 -5.24 -9.44
N VAL A 572 0.32 -4.43 -9.70
CA VAL A 572 1.72 -4.88 -9.52
C VAL A 572 1.99 -5.16 -8.05
N LEU A 573 1.64 -4.23 -7.16
CA LEU A 573 1.84 -4.36 -5.72
C LEU A 573 1.07 -5.56 -5.13
N ILE A 574 -0.23 -5.71 -5.41
CA ILE A 574 -0.99 -6.89 -4.93
C ILE A 574 -0.47 -8.20 -5.54
N GLY A 575 -0.03 -8.19 -6.80
CA GLY A 575 0.59 -9.36 -7.43
C GLY A 575 1.81 -9.84 -6.65
N THR A 576 2.69 -8.92 -6.22
CA THR A 576 3.84 -9.26 -5.37
C THR A 576 3.41 -9.85 -4.03
N ALA A 577 2.34 -9.31 -3.44
CA ALA A 577 1.83 -9.71 -2.15
C ALA A 577 1.38 -11.16 -2.12
N VAL A 578 0.64 -11.55 -3.16
CA VAL A 578 0.04 -12.88 -3.25
C VAL A 578 1.11 -13.94 -3.53
N VAL A 579 2.02 -13.63 -4.45
CA VAL A 579 3.14 -14.51 -4.77
C VAL A 579 4.12 -14.62 -3.59
N GLY A 580 4.40 -13.49 -2.91
CA GLY A 580 5.24 -13.44 -1.71
C GLY A 580 4.61 -14.15 -0.51
N ALA A 581 3.31 -13.92 -0.25
CA ALA A 581 2.56 -14.60 0.79
C ALA A 581 2.58 -16.12 0.60
N THR A 582 2.51 -16.62 -0.65
CA THR A 582 2.65 -18.06 -0.94
C THR A 582 3.98 -18.62 -0.44
N THR A 583 5.07 -17.85 -0.53
CA THR A 583 6.40 -18.24 -0.04
C THR A 583 6.44 -18.26 1.50
N MET A 584 5.81 -17.29 2.16
CA MET A 584 5.70 -17.27 3.63
C MET A 584 4.80 -18.38 4.17
N ILE A 585 3.67 -18.64 3.52
CA ILE A 585 2.77 -19.74 3.87
C ILE A 585 3.53 -21.07 3.80
N PHE A 586 4.43 -21.22 2.83
CA PHE A 586 5.29 -22.39 2.76
C PHE A 586 6.24 -22.52 3.96
N SER A 587 6.80 -21.43 4.48
CA SER A 587 7.57 -21.48 5.74
C SER A 587 6.74 -22.05 6.88
N ILE A 588 5.46 -21.66 6.99
CA ILE A 588 4.51 -22.22 7.97
C ILE A 588 4.31 -23.72 7.70
N MET A 589 4.09 -24.12 6.44
CA MET A 589 3.94 -25.54 6.08
C MET A 589 5.18 -26.34 6.45
N MET A 590 6.38 -25.84 6.15
CA MET A 590 7.66 -26.46 6.48
C MET A 590 7.83 -26.66 7.99
N GLY A 591 7.54 -25.64 8.78
CA GLY A 591 7.58 -25.72 10.24
C GLY A 591 6.63 -26.79 10.77
N LEU A 592 5.36 -26.76 10.37
CA LEU A 592 4.33 -27.69 10.86
C LEU A 592 4.58 -29.15 10.47
N THR A 593 5.13 -29.39 9.28
CA THR A 593 5.32 -30.72 8.70
C THR A 593 6.71 -31.32 8.94
N GLY A 594 7.59 -30.62 9.66
CA GLY A 594 8.97 -31.06 9.87
C GLY A 594 9.76 -31.16 8.57
N GLY A 595 9.60 -30.20 7.66
CA GLY A 595 10.26 -30.22 6.36
C GLY A 595 9.56 -31.09 5.29
N LEU A 596 8.22 -31.15 5.35
CA LEU A 596 7.37 -31.99 4.49
C LEU A 596 7.53 -33.51 4.72
N GLU A 597 7.96 -33.90 5.91
CA GLU A 597 8.14 -35.32 6.28
C GLU A 597 6.88 -35.91 6.95
N HIS A 598 6.09 -35.07 7.62
CA HIS A 598 4.92 -35.48 8.41
C HIS A 598 3.71 -34.61 8.11
N ASP A 599 2.49 -35.16 8.30
CA ASP A 599 1.23 -34.42 8.21
C ASP A 599 0.95 -33.72 6.87
N VAL A 600 1.69 -34.05 5.81
CA VAL A 600 1.53 -33.45 4.47
C VAL A 600 0.14 -33.73 3.89
N GLU A 601 -0.48 -34.85 4.25
CA GLU A 601 -1.84 -35.19 3.86
C GLU A 601 -2.89 -34.21 4.40
N LYS A 602 -2.59 -33.46 5.46
CA LYS A 602 -3.49 -32.41 6.01
C LYS A 602 -3.50 -31.14 5.16
N LEU A 603 -2.55 -30.97 4.24
CA LEU A 603 -2.56 -29.91 3.21
C LEU A 603 -3.48 -30.24 2.02
N SER A 604 -4.10 -31.42 2.02
CA SER A 604 -5.01 -31.86 0.96
C SER A 604 -6.38 -31.20 1.09
N LEU A 605 -7.05 -30.98 -0.05
CA LEU A 605 -8.48 -30.63 -0.09
C LEU A 605 -9.38 -31.71 0.55
N LEU A 606 -8.87 -32.93 0.71
CA LEU A 606 -9.56 -34.01 1.42
C LEU A 606 -9.54 -33.82 2.95
N HIS A 607 -8.66 -32.96 3.47
CA HIS A 607 -8.65 -32.58 4.86
C HIS A 607 -9.68 -31.46 5.08
N ALA A 608 -10.79 -31.78 5.76
CA ALA A 608 -11.91 -30.86 5.93
C ALA A 608 -11.53 -29.51 6.57
N PRO A 609 -10.69 -29.43 7.63
CA PRO A 609 -10.22 -28.16 8.17
C PRO A 609 -9.54 -27.26 7.12
N PHE A 610 -8.64 -27.82 6.29
CA PHE A 610 -7.99 -27.07 5.22
C PHE A 610 -9.01 -26.49 4.22
N LEU A 611 -9.98 -27.31 3.79
CA LEU A 611 -11.05 -26.87 2.90
C LEU A 611 -11.96 -25.79 3.52
N LEU A 612 -12.30 -25.93 4.80
CA LEU A 612 -13.08 -24.91 5.54
C LEU A 612 -12.29 -23.60 5.66
N GLY A 613 -10.97 -23.69 5.86
CA GLY A 613 -10.07 -22.55 5.84
C GLY A 613 -10.21 -21.75 4.54
N LEU A 614 -10.21 -22.44 3.39
CA LEU A 614 -10.37 -21.79 2.08
C LEU A 614 -11.69 -21.01 1.96
N LEU A 615 -12.80 -21.55 2.46
CA LEU A 615 -14.09 -20.86 2.45
C LEU A 615 -14.08 -19.61 3.35
N VAL A 616 -13.49 -19.73 4.54
CA VAL A 616 -13.44 -18.63 5.51
C VAL A 616 -12.52 -17.51 5.04
N GLY A 617 -11.39 -17.83 4.39
CA GLY A 617 -10.51 -16.81 3.82
C GLY A 617 -11.22 -15.94 2.78
N GLY A 618 -12.00 -16.55 1.88
CA GLY A 618 -12.83 -15.80 0.94
C GLY A 618 -13.86 -14.91 1.63
N ALA A 619 -14.52 -15.40 2.68
CA ALA A 619 -15.49 -14.61 3.44
C ALA A 619 -14.87 -13.37 4.11
N VAL A 620 -13.64 -13.50 4.64
CA VAL A 620 -12.94 -12.37 5.28
C VAL A 620 -12.56 -11.28 4.26
N ILE A 621 -12.17 -11.65 3.03
CA ILE A 621 -11.91 -10.66 1.96
C ILE A 621 -13.15 -9.82 1.65
N TYR A 622 -14.32 -10.46 1.51
CA TYR A 622 -15.57 -9.75 1.23
C TYR A 622 -16.04 -8.92 2.41
N TRP A 623 -15.91 -9.41 3.65
CA TRP A 623 -16.17 -8.61 4.84
C TRP A 623 -15.25 -7.38 4.88
N PHE A 624 -13.95 -7.56 4.65
CA PHE A 624 -12.98 -6.46 4.67
C PHE A 624 -13.38 -5.36 3.68
N THR A 625 -13.66 -5.74 2.42
CA THR A 625 -14.14 -4.81 1.39
C THR A 625 -15.40 -4.07 1.83
N GLY A 626 -16.40 -4.79 2.38
CA GLY A 626 -17.63 -4.16 2.86
C GLY A 626 -17.39 -3.21 4.03
N ALA A 627 -16.52 -3.58 4.97
CA ALA A 627 -16.18 -2.80 6.15
C ALA A 627 -15.43 -1.50 5.80
N SER A 628 -14.46 -1.56 4.88
CA SER A 628 -13.73 -0.38 4.41
C SER A 628 -14.65 0.57 3.64
N THR A 629 -15.48 0.07 2.74
CA THR A 629 -16.46 0.90 2.01
C THR A 629 -17.49 1.51 2.97
N GLN A 630 -18.01 0.77 3.95
CA GLN A 630 -18.94 1.29 4.96
C GLN A 630 -18.34 2.46 5.76
N ALA A 631 -17.05 2.37 6.10
CA ALA A 631 -16.34 3.43 6.81
C ALA A 631 -16.24 4.71 5.97
N VAL A 632 -15.95 4.58 4.67
CA VAL A 632 -15.92 5.70 3.71
C VAL A 632 -17.32 6.30 3.55
N THR A 633 -18.33 5.49 3.23
CA THR A 633 -19.72 5.96 3.01
C THR A 633 -20.23 6.80 4.18
N THR A 634 -19.98 6.34 5.41
CA THR A 634 -20.50 7.01 6.62
C THR A 634 -19.74 8.28 6.95
N GLY A 635 -18.42 8.28 6.73
CA GLY A 635 -17.62 9.48 6.88
C GLY A 635 -17.94 10.52 5.81
N ALA A 636 -18.11 10.10 4.56
CA ALA A 636 -18.43 10.95 3.42
C ALA A 636 -19.77 11.66 3.64
N TYR A 637 -20.81 10.96 4.08
CA TYR A 637 -22.09 11.59 4.46
C TYR A 637 -21.90 12.76 5.45
N ARG A 638 -21.07 12.58 6.48
CA ARG A 638 -20.79 13.64 7.49
C ARG A 638 -19.97 14.79 6.93
N ALA A 639 -19.04 14.50 6.03
CA ALA A 639 -18.27 15.53 5.33
C ALA A 639 -19.20 16.35 4.42
N VAL A 640 -20.04 15.69 3.62
CA VAL A 640 -21.06 16.32 2.76
C VAL A 640 -21.99 17.22 3.55
N GLU A 641 -22.57 16.72 4.65
CA GLU A 641 -23.46 17.47 5.53
C GLU A 641 -22.78 18.76 6.03
N PHE A 642 -21.53 18.65 6.49
CA PHE A 642 -20.78 19.79 6.98
C PHE A 642 -20.40 20.78 5.88
N ILE A 643 -19.89 20.30 4.74
CA ILE A 643 -19.43 21.15 3.64
C ILE A 643 -20.63 21.90 3.04
N ALA A 644 -21.73 21.22 2.77
CA ALA A 644 -22.94 21.83 2.21
C ALA A 644 -23.52 22.92 3.13
N ALA A 645 -23.43 22.75 4.45
CA ALA A 645 -23.91 23.75 5.40
C ALA A 645 -23.00 24.97 5.56
N ASN A 646 -21.72 24.87 5.17
CA ASN A 646 -20.71 25.90 5.44
C ASN A 646 -20.08 26.51 4.18
N ILE A 647 -20.34 25.95 2.98
CA ILE A 647 -19.93 26.55 1.72
C ILE A 647 -20.65 27.88 1.49
N LYS A 648 -19.90 28.91 1.09
CA LYS A 648 -20.42 30.25 0.81
C LYS A 648 -20.02 30.64 -0.60
N LEU A 649 -21.00 30.79 -1.50
CA LEU A 649 -20.76 31.13 -2.89
C LEU A 649 -20.71 32.65 -3.13
N ASP A 650 -21.37 33.42 -2.25
CA ASP A 650 -21.49 34.88 -2.37
C ASP A 650 -20.51 35.60 -1.43
N GLY A 651 -19.79 36.58 -1.96
CA GLY A 651 -19.00 37.54 -1.18
C GLY A 651 -17.70 37.01 -0.56
N VAL A 652 -17.29 35.77 -0.87
CA VAL A 652 -16.01 35.20 -0.46
C VAL A 652 -15.27 34.57 -1.64
N THR A 653 -13.96 34.79 -1.70
CA THR A 653 -13.08 34.18 -2.71
C THR A 653 -12.52 32.83 -2.26
N ARG A 654 -12.48 32.58 -0.93
CA ARG A 654 -11.92 31.36 -0.36
C ARG A 654 -12.61 30.93 0.93
N ALA A 655 -12.72 29.62 1.15
CA ALA A 655 -13.17 29.02 2.39
C ALA A 655 -12.28 29.41 3.58
N SER A 656 -12.84 29.44 4.78
CA SER A 656 -12.05 29.74 5.98
C SER A 656 -11.10 28.58 6.31
N ALA A 657 -9.93 28.91 6.87
CA ALA A 657 -8.98 27.90 7.34
C ALA A 657 -9.54 27.06 8.51
N GLU A 658 -10.47 27.63 9.29
CA GLU A 658 -11.18 26.95 10.37
C GLU A 658 -12.10 25.86 9.83
N ASP A 659 -12.93 26.18 8.83
CA ASP A 659 -13.84 25.22 8.17
C ASP A 659 -13.05 24.09 7.51
N SER A 660 -11.97 24.43 6.80
CA SER A 660 -11.08 23.44 6.18
C SER A 660 -10.46 22.50 7.21
N SER A 661 -9.97 23.05 8.33
CA SER A 661 -9.41 22.25 9.44
C SER A 661 -10.46 21.35 10.09
N ARG A 662 -11.72 21.80 10.12
CA ARG A 662 -12.83 21.03 10.66
C ARG A 662 -13.19 19.84 9.77
N VAL A 663 -13.18 20.00 8.45
CA VAL A 663 -13.34 18.87 7.51
C VAL A 663 -12.24 17.84 7.71
N VAL A 664 -10.96 18.25 7.75
CA VAL A 664 -9.82 17.36 8.04
C VAL A 664 -10.03 16.58 9.36
N GLN A 665 -10.55 17.25 10.39
CA GLN A 665 -10.83 16.59 11.66
C GLN A 665 -11.93 15.53 11.55
N ILE A 666 -12.99 15.81 10.78
CA ILE A 666 -14.08 14.84 10.52
C ILE A 666 -13.49 13.61 9.81
N CYS A 667 -12.77 13.81 8.71
CA CYS A 667 -12.15 12.73 7.94
C CYS A 667 -11.23 11.88 8.84
N THR A 668 -10.39 12.51 9.66
CA THR A 668 -9.45 11.79 10.55
C THR A 668 -10.17 10.93 11.59
N GLN A 669 -11.24 11.45 12.20
CA GLN A 669 -11.97 10.71 13.23
C GLN A 669 -12.64 9.46 12.68
N TYR A 670 -13.28 9.55 11.50
CA TYR A 670 -13.94 8.41 10.89
C TYR A 670 -12.95 7.41 10.30
N ALA A 671 -11.84 7.89 9.71
CA ALA A 671 -10.74 7.04 9.28
C ALA A 671 -10.17 6.19 10.42
N GLN A 672 -9.90 6.79 11.59
CA GLN A 672 -9.38 6.06 12.75
C GLN A 672 -10.40 5.07 13.34
N ARG A 673 -11.69 5.44 13.38
CA ARG A 673 -12.75 4.52 13.86
C ARG A 673 -12.90 3.31 12.94
N GLY A 674 -12.94 3.54 11.62
CA GLY A 674 -12.99 2.49 10.61
C GLY A 674 -11.78 1.58 10.71
N MET A 675 -10.57 2.16 10.68
CA MET A 675 -9.32 1.40 10.79
C MET A 675 -9.26 0.57 12.08
N PHE A 676 -9.65 1.12 13.23
CA PHE A 676 -9.63 0.38 14.49
C PHE A 676 -10.52 -0.86 14.47
N ASN A 677 -11.74 -0.75 13.92
CA ASN A 677 -12.65 -1.89 13.80
C ASN A 677 -12.09 -2.95 12.84
N ILE A 678 -11.60 -2.53 11.68
CA ILE A 678 -11.06 -3.43 10.65
C ILE A 678 -9.81 -4.14 11.18
N PHE A 679 -8.87 -3.39 11.77
CA PHE A 679 -7.63 -3.95 12.33
C PHE A 679 -7.91 -5.01 13.38
N LEU A 680 -8.77 -4.71 14.36
CA LEU A 680 -9.05 -5.66 15.43
C LEU A 680 -9.86 -6.85 14.95
N GLY A 681 -10.74 -6.67 13.96
CA GLY A 681 -11.42 -7.79 13.29
C GLY A 681 -10.41 -8.76 12.67
N ILE A 682 -9.43 -8.26 11.90
CA ILE A 682 -8.35 -9.06 11.28
C ILE A 682 -7.41 -9.65 12.33
N PHE A 683 -6.99 -8.86 13.31
CA PHE A 683 -6.05 -9.28 14.35
C PHE A 683 -6.62 -10.46 15.15
N PHE A 684 -7.87 -10.33 15.61
CA PHE A 684 -8.53 -11.40 16.36
C PHE A 684 -8.98 -12.56 15.48
N SER A 685 -9.36 -12.36 14.21
CA SER A 685 -9.65 -13.48 13.31
C SER A 685 -8.40 -14.31 13.04
N THR A 686 -7.26 -13.65 12.84
CA THR A 686 -5.96 -14.30 12.64
C THR A 686 -5.59 -15.17 13.84
N LEU A 687 -5.71 -14.64 15.06
CA LEU A 687 -5.50 -15.42 16.28
C LEU A 687 -6.51 -16.56 16.42
N ALA A 688 -7.80 -16.30 16.21
CA ALA A 688 -8.85 -17.32 16.34
C ALA A 688 -8.60 -18.51 15.40
N PHE A 689 -8.26 -18.21 14.14
CA PHE A 689 -8.07 -19.21 13.10
C PHE A 689 -6.72 -19.91 13.19
N ALA A 690 -5.67 -19.28 13.74
CA ALA A 690 -4.43 -19.98 14.04
C ALA A 690 -4.61 -20.96 15.22
N PHE A 691 -5.44 -20.59 16.21
CA PHE A 691 -5.65 -21.39 17.42
C PHE A 691 -6.68 -22.52 17.26
N ILE A 692 -7.57 -22.46 16.26
CA ILE A 692 -8.52 -23.54 16.01
C ILE A 692 -7.80 -24.78 15.50
N GLU A 693 -7.00 -24.64 14.45
CA GLU A 693 -6.28 -25.73 13.78
C GLU A 693 -5.28 -25.12 12.76
N PRO A 694 -3.99 -25.49 12.79
CA PRO A 694 -2.98 -24.92 11.88
C PRO A 694 -3.22 -25.13 10.38
N PHE A 695 -3.73 -26.29 9.94
CA PHE A 695 -3.99 -26.54 8.51
C PHE A 695 -5.22 -25.79 7.98
N PHE A 696 -6.26 -25.59 8.81
CA PHE A 696 -7.33 -24.64 8.56
C PHE A 696 -6.77 -23.24 8.32
N PHE A 697 -5.83 -22.81 9.16
CA PHE A 697 -5.22 -21.49 9.03
C PHE A 697 -4.43 -21.34 7.72
N ILE A 698 -3.70 -22.37 7.28
CA ILE A 698 -3.03 -22.36 5.98
C ILE A 698 -4.05 -22.23 4.83
N GLY A 699 -5.15 -23.00 4.87
CA GLY A 699 -6.24 -22.86 3.90
C GLY A 699 -6.83 -21.44 3.89
N TYR A 700 -7.01 -20.84 5.07
CA TYR A 700 -7.45 -19.45 5.23
C TYR A 700 -6.48 -18.45 4.58
N LEU A 701 -5.17 -18.57 4.80
CA LEU A 701 -4.17 -17.67 4.21
C LEU A 701 -4.10 -17.80 2.68
N ILE A 702 -4.17 -19.02 2.15
CA ILE A 702 -4.19 -19.26 0.69
C ILE A 702 -5.42 -18.58 0.06
N ALA A 703 -6.59 -18.75 0.66
CA ALA A 703 -7.80 -18.12 0.16
C ALA A 703 -7.77 -16.59 0.30
N MET A 704 -7.27 -16.04 1.40
CA MET A 704 -7.06 -14.59 1.54
C MET A 704 -6.21 -14.04 0.39
N ALA A 705 -5.12 -14.73 0.03
CA ALA A 705 -4.26 -14.33 -1.07
C ALA A 705 -4.97 -14.42 -2.43
N LEU A 706 -5.63 -15.55 -2.74
CA LEU A 706 -6.27 -15.76 -4.03
C LEU A 706 -7.50 -14.87 -4.26
N PHE A 707 -8.44 -14.84 -3.30
CA PHE A 707 -9.63 -13.98 -3.41
C PHE A 707 -9.24 -12.50 -3.34
N GLY A 708 -8.27 -12.16 -2.49
CA GLY A 708 -7.73 -10.81 -2.38
C GLY A 708 -7.09 -10.31 -3.67
N LEU A 709 -6.37 -11.17 -4.42
CA LEU A 709 -5.79 -10.83 -5.72
C LEU A 709 -6.86 -10.31 -6.69
N TYR A 710 -7.89 -11.14 -6.93
CA TYR A 710 -8.92 -10.82 -7.91
C TYR A 710 -9.79 -9.67 -7.46
N GLN A 711 -10.13 -9.60 -6.17
CA GLN A 711 -10.91 -8.51 -5.61
C GLN A 711 -10.17 -7.18 -5.74
N ALA A 712 -8.87 -7.14 -5.42
CA ALA A 712 -8.07 -5.93 -5.54
C ALA A 712 -7.94 -5.46 -6.99
N ILE A 713 -7.66 -6.36 -7.94
CA ILE A 713 -7.54 -6.00 -9.36
C ILE A 713 -8.87 -5.49 -9.91
N PHE A 714 -9.96 -6.20 -9.64
CA PHE A 714 -11.30 -5.80 -10.06
C PHE A 714 -11.62 -4.38 -9.58
N MET A 715 -11.45 -4.13 -8.28
CA MET A 715 -11.82 -2.85 -7.67
C MET A 715 -10.90 -1.71 -8.12
N ALA A 716 -9.58 -1.94 -8.24
CA ALA A 716 -8.64 -0.95 -8.71
C ALA A 716 -8.94 -0.49 -10.14
N ASN A 717 -9.19 -1.44 -11.05
CA ASN A 717 -9.39 -1.14 -12.46
C ASN A 717 -10.80 -0.65 -12.78
N ALA A 718 -11.84 -1.13 -12.08
CA ALA A 718 -13.18 -0.57 -12.19
C ALA A 718 -13.18 0.91 -11.78
N GLY A 719 -12.59 1.23 -10.61
CA GLY A 719 -12.45 2.60 -10.14
C GLY A 719 -11.62 3.48 -11.07
N GLY A 720 -10.46 3.00 -11.55
CA GLY A 720 -9.65 3.75 -12.51
C GLY A 720 -10.35 4.02 -13.84
N ALA A 721 -11.20 3.10 -14.31
CA ALA A 721 -11.99 3.30 -15.53
C ALA A 721 -13.10 4.36 -15.34
N TRP A 722 -13.76 4.41 -14.17
CA TRP A 722 -14.75 5.45 -13.88
C TRP A 722 -14.12 6.84 -13.75
N ASP A 723 -12.98 6.92 -13.08
CA ASP A 723 -12.22 8.16 -12.91
C ASP A 723 -11.78 8.76 -14.26
N ASN A 724 -11.10 7.96 -15.07
CA ASN A 724 -10.66 8.44 -16.38
C ASN A 724 -11.83 8.65 -17.35
N ALA A 725 -13.00 8.02 -17.14
CA ALA A 725 -14.21 8.38 -17.85
C ALA A 725 -14.72 9.78 -17.48
N LYS A 726 -14.65 10.17 -16.19
CA LYS A 726 -14.89 11.56 -15.76
C LYS A 726 -13.90 12.52 -16.43
N LYS A 727 -12.60 12.22 -16.38
CA LYS A 727 -11.56 13.07 -17.00
C LYS A 727 -11.73 13.22 -18.51
N LEU A 728 -12.18 12.19 -19.24
CA LEU A 728 -12.55 12.30 -20.66
C LEU A 728 -13.69 13.29 -20.91
N VAL A 729 -14.71 13.31 -20.03
CA VAL A 729 -15.82 14.25 -20.15
C VAL A 729 -15.39 15.69 -19.82
N GLU A 730 -14.50 15.84 -18.84
CA GLU A 730 -13.99 17.12 -18.37
C GLU A 730 -13.01 17.78 -19.36
N VAL A 731 -12.05 17.00 -19.87
CA VAL A 731 -10.90 17.49 -20.64
C VAL A 731 -11.12 17.33 -22.14
N ASP A 732 -11.43 16.12 -22.63
CA ASP A 732 -11.48 15.85 -24.08
C ASP A 732 -12.80 16.32 -24.71
N LEU A 733 -13.91 16.19 -24.00
CA LEU A 733 -15.24 16.58 -24.48
C LEU A 733 -15.65 17.99 -24.06
N HIS A 734 -14.92 18.61 -23.13
CA HIS A 734 -15.23 19.93 -22.55
C HIS A 734 -16.70 20.06 -22.08
N ALA A 735 -17.24 19.00 -21.48
CA ALA A 735 -18.67 18.87 -21.17
C ALA A 735 -18.96 19.01 -19.67
N LYS A 736 -18.16 19.80 -18.94
CA LYS A 736 -18.35 20.11 -17.50
C LYS A 736 -19.75 20.70 -17.25
N GLY A 737 -20.40 20.27 -16.17
CA GLY A 737 -21.73 20.74 -15.75
C GLY A 737 -22.93 20.13 -16.49
N THR A 738 -22.70 19.26 -17.49
CA THR A 738 -23.76 18.56 -18.22
C THR A 738 -24.31 17.34 -17.45
N ALA A 739 -25.45 16.79 -17.90
CA ALA A 739 -25.99 15.54 -17.33
C ALA A 739 -25.06 14.33 -17.52
N LEU A 740 -24.26 14.32 -18.61
CA LEU A 740 -23.22 13.32 -18.81
C LEU A 740 -22.13 13.44 -17.74
N HIS A 741 -21.68 14.66 -17.47
CA HIS A 741 -20.71 14.94 -16.43
C HIS A 741 -21.21 14.53 -15.04
N ASP A 742 -22.45 14.84 -14.70
CA ASP A 742 -23.07 14.39 -13.44
C ASP A 742 -23.07 12.85 -13.35
N ALA A 743 -23.40 12.15 -14.45
CA ALA A 743 -23.39 10.68 -14.47
C ALA A 743 -21.99 10.08 -14.30
N THR A 744 -20.95 10.69 -14.87
CA THR A 744 -19.57 10.23 -14.70
C THR A 744 -19.00 10.55 -13.32
N ILE A 745 -19.39 11.67 -12.69
CA ILE A 745 -19.04 11.96 -11.28
C ILE A 745 -19.63 10.89 -10.35
N VAL A 746 -20.88 10.46 -10.58
CA VAL A 746 -21.46 9.35 -9.79
C VAL A 746 -20.68 8.05 -9.98
N GLY A 747 -20.23 7.76 -11.21
CA GLY A 747 -19.37 6.60 -11.46
C GLY A 747 -18.04 6.69 -10.69
N ASP A 748 -17.38 7.85 -10.73
CA ASP A 748 -16.10 8.07 -10.06
C ASP A 748 -16.22 7.97 -8.53
N THR A 749 -17.23 8.63 -7.94
CA THR A 749 -17.49 8.58 -6.49
C THR A 749 -17.88 7.18 -5.98
N VAL A 750 -18.41 6.31 -6.84
CA VAL A 750 -18.57 4.87 -6.55
C VAL A 750 -17.21 4.14 -6.61
N GLY A 751 -16.36 4.54 -7.56
CA GLY A 751 -15.00 4.02 -7.78
C GLY A 751 -13.98 4.40 -6.72
N ASP A 752 -14.16 5.52 -6.04
CA ASP A 752 -13.25 6.04 -5.03
C ASP A 752 -12.95 5.07 -3.88
N PRO A 753 -13.94 4.59 -3.10
CA PRO A 753 -13.67 3.59 -2.07
C PRO A 753 -13.18 2.26 -2.66
N PHE A 754 -13.40 2.04 -3.96
CA PHE A 754 -12.93 0.84 -4.63
C PHE A 754 -11.42 0.91 -4.87
N LYS A 755 -10.97 1.94 -5.58
CA LYS A 755 -9.59 2.08 -6.07
C LYS A 755 -8.63 2.59 -4.99
N ASP A 756 -9.07 3.38 -4.02
CA ASP A 756 -8.14 4.09 -3.09
C ASP A 756 -8.32 3.71 -1.62
N THR A 757 -9.29 2.84 -1.31
CA THR A 757 -9.42 2.28 0.05
C THR A 757 -9.30 0.77 0.04
N SER A 758 -10.27 0.09 -0.57
CA SER A 758 -10.42 -1.35 -0.38
C SER A 758 -9.38 -2.15 -1.16
N SER A 759 -9.23 -1.90 -2.47
CA SER A 759 -8.26 -2.62 -3.32
C SER A 759 -6.83 -2.52 -2.81
N VAL A 760 -6.39 -1.29 -2.54
CA VAL A 760 -5.03 -0.99 -2.12
C VAL A 760 -4.69 -1.52 -0.73
N ALA A 761 -5.67 -1.60 0.16
CA ALA A 761 -5.44 -2.07 1.52
C ALA A 761 -5.40 -3.60 1.64
N LEU A 762 -5.96 -4.33 0.66
CA LEU A 762 -5.88 -5.79 0.64
C LEU A 762 -4.43 -6.30 0.62
N ASN A 763 -3.54 -5.60 -0.07
CA ASN A 763 -2.12 -5.96 -0.15
C ASN A 763 -1.47 -6.06 1.24
N PRO A 764 -1.30 -4.96 2.01
CA PRO A 764 -0.66 -5.04 3.32
C PRO A 764 -1.49 -5.85 4.34
N VAL A 765 -2.81 -5.99 4.14
CA VAL A 765 -3.65 -6.85 5.00
C VAL A 765 -3.32 -8.33 4.83
N ILE A 766 -3.17 -8.81 3.60
CA ILE A 766 -2.82 -10.21 3.32
C ILE A 766 -1.45 -10.54 3.90
N LYS A 767 -0.46 -9.67 3.67
CA LYS A 767 0.89 -9.87 4.19
C LYS A 767 0.95 -9.76 5.71
N PHE A 768 0.30 -8.76 6.30
CA PHE A 768 0.18 -8.65 7.75
C PHE A 768 -0.42 -9.92 8.35
N THR A 769 -1.55 -10.39 7.82
CA THR A 769 -2.23 -11.62 8.27
C THR A 769 -1.32 -12.83 8.14
N THR A 770 -0.50 -12.90 7.09
CA THR A 770 0.42 -14.02 6.86
C THR A 770 1.62 -13.98 7.82
N LEU A 771 2.27 -12.83 7.99
CA LEU A 771 3.43 -12.66 8.87
C LEU A 771 3.07 -12.75 10.35
N PHE A 772 2.01 -12.05 10.75
CA PHE A 772 1.48 -12.20 12.10
C PHE A 772 0.90 -13.61 12.31
N GLY A 773 0.32 -14.19 11.26
CA GLY A 773 -0.22 -15.54 11.24
C GLY A 773 0.81 -16.61 11.56
N LEU A 774 2.00 -16.50 10.99
CA LEU A 774 3.14 -17.36 11.34
C LEU A 774 3.41 -17.34 12.85
N LEU A 775 3.52 -16.15 13.46
CA LEU A 775 3.71 -16.00 14.90
C LEU A 775 2.52 -16.58 15.69
N ALA A 776 1.29 -16.37 15.20
CA ALA A 776 0.07 -16.87 15.82
C ALA A 776 -0.03 -18.40 15.80
N VAL A 777 0.38 -19.05 14.70
CA VAL A 777 0.41 -20.52 14.57
C VAL A 777 1.44 -21.10 15.51
N GLU A 778 2.66 -20.57 15.53
CA GLU A 778 3.72 -21.03 16.44
C GLU A 778 3.30 -20.90 17.91
N LEU A 779 2.67 -19.77 18.26
CA LEU A 779 2.07 -19.56 19.57
C LEU A 779 0.98 -20.60 19.89
N ALA A 780 0.07 -20.86 18.95
CA ALA A 780 -1.01 -21.83 19.13
C ALA A 780 -0.50 -23.26 19.32
N VAL A 781 0.44 -23.69 18.47
CA VAL A 781 1.04 -25.02 18.51
C VAL A 781 1.82 -25.22 19.81
N SER A 782 2.64 -24.24 20.20
CA SER A 782 3.43 -24.28 21.44
C SER A 782 2.54 -24.38 22.69
N LEU A 783 1.48 -23.57 22.76
CA LEU A 783 0.53 -23.61 23.88
C LEU A 783 -0.27 -24.93 23.91
N SER A 784 -0.66 -25.46 22.74
CA SER A 784 -1.35 -26.74 22.67
C SER A 784 -0.46 -27.89 23.14
N ALA A 785 0.85 -27.85 22.84
CA ALA A 785 1.80 -28.85 23.30
C ALA A 785 1.99 -28.79 24.83
N GLN A 786 2.14 -27.59 25.40
CA GLN A 786 2.43 -27.41 26.83
C GLN A 786 1.18 -27.58 27.74
N ASN A 787 0.01 -27.14 27.29
CA ASN A 787 -1.19 -27.03 28.12
C ASN A 787 -2.39 -27.85 27.62
N GLY A 788 -2.23 -28.56 26.50
CA GLY A 788 -3.29 -29.31 25.84
C GLY A 788 -4.25 -28.44 25.02
N SER A 789 -5.06 -29.11 24.18
CA SER A 789 -5.94 -28.45 23.21
C SER A 789 -7.13 -27.70 23.83
N GLY A 790 -7.44 -27.93 25.12
CA GLY A 790 -8.55 -27.26 25.80
C GLY A 790 -8.35 -25.75 25.97
N LEU A 791 -7.13 -25.34 26.34
CA LEU A 791 -6.75 -23.93 26.44
C LEU A 791 -6.83 -23.24 25.07
N THR A 792 -6.23 -23.84 24.04
CA THR A 792 -6.17 -23.26 22.70
C THR A 792 -7.55 -23.16 22.06
N THR A 793 -8.42 -24.17 22.25
CA THR A 793 -9.82 -24.11 21.79
C THR A 793 -10.60 -23.01 22.50
N THR A 794 -10.38 -22.82 23.81
CA THR A 794 -11.03 -21.74 24.58
C THR A 794 -10.57 -20.37 24.10
N LEU A 795 -9.26 -20.19 23.89
CA LEU A 795 -8.69 -18.97 23.34
C LEU A 795 -9.19 -18.70 21.91
N ALA A 796 -9.26 -19.72 21.05
CA ALA A 796 -9.84 -19.62 19.71
C ALA A 796 -11.28 -19.09 19.75
N ALA A 797 -12.11 -19.62 20.64
CA ALA A 797 -13.49 -19.15 20.82
C ALA A 797 -13.56 -17.70 21.31
N VAL A 798 -12.72 -17.31 22.28
CA VAL A 798 -12.65 -15.93 22.80
C VAL A 798 -12.21 -14.95 21.71
N PHE A 799 -11.16 -15.29 20.96
CA PHE A 799 -10.68 -14.47 19.85
C PHE A 799 -11.72 -14.39 18.73
N PHE A 800 -12.42 -15.48 18.43
CA PHE A 800 -13.49 -15.48 17.43
C PHE A 800 -14.64 -14.56 17.85
N LEU A 801 -15.08 -14.61 19.11
CA LEU A 801 -16.11 -13.71 19.63
C LEU A 801 -15.67 -12.24 19.59
N ALA A 802 -14.40 -11.96 19.90
CA ALA A 802 -13.84 -10.62 19.76
C ALA A 802 -13.83 -10.15 18.30
N SER A 803 -13.40 -11.01 17.37
CA SER A 803 -13.43 -10.73 15.93
C SER A 803 -14.86 -10.48 15.44
N ALA A 804 -15.80 -11.36 15.77
CA ALA A 804 -17.21 -11.23 15.43
C ALA A 804 -17.84 -9.93 15.98
N TYR A 805 -17.44 -9.50 17.17
CA TYR A 805 -17.83 -8.20 17.71
C TYR A 805 -17.33 -7.04 16.84
N PHE A 806 -16.08 -7.06 16.40
CA PHE A 806 -15.54 -6.01 15.52
C PHE A 806 -16.11 -6.06 14.10
N VAL A 807 -16.44 -7.25 13.58
CA VAL A 807 -17.20 -7.44 12.33
C VAL A 807 -18.60 -6.82 12.44
N TYR A 808 -19.30 -7.09 13.54
CA TYR A 808 -20.59 -6.46 13.83
C TYR A 808 -20.43 -4.93 13.90
N ARG A 809 -19.42 -4.47 14.63
CA ARG A 809 -19.16 -3.05 14.87
C ARG A 809 -18.81 -2.29 13.59
N SER A 810 -18.07 -2.91 12.67
CA SER A 810 -17.68 -2.30 11.40
C SER A 810 -18.87 -2.00 10.50
N PHE A 811 -19.98 -2.72 10.66
CA PHE A 811 -21.23 -2.43 9.96
C PHE A 811 -22.18 -1.61 10.84
N TYR A 812 -22.70 -2.17 11.93
CA TYR A 812 -23.86 -1.65 12.63
C TYR A 812 -23.61 -0.37 13.43
N GLU A 813 -22.40 -0.20 14.00
CA GLU A 813 -22.01 1.02 14.72
C GLU A 813 -21.45 2.11 13.80
N MET A 814 -21.13 1.75 12.56
CA MET A 814 -20.65 2.65 11.51
C MET A 814 -21.76 2.96 10.50
N ARG A 815 -23.05 2.89 10.86
CA ARG A 815 -24.15 3.32 9.97
C ARG A 815 -24.39 4.82 10.09
N ILE A 816 -24.97 5.39 9.04
CA ILE A 816 -25.57 6.72 9.10
C ILE A 816 -26.69 6.66 10.16
N GLY A 817 -26.71 7.63 11.07
CA GLY A 817 -27.57 7.62 12.26
C GLY A 817 -29.00 8.10 12.01
N GLU A 818 -29.44 8.19 10.75
CA GLU A 818 -30.79 8.59 10.36
C GLU A 818 -31.66 7.36 10.14
N SER A 819 -32.94 7.50 10.49
CA SER A 819 -33.99 6.53 10.19
C SER A 819 -34.66 6.86 8.85
N LEU A 820 -35.39 5.90 8.27
CA LEU A 820 -36.12 6.15 7.02
C LEU A 820 -37.19 7.24 7.20
N GLU A 821 -37.72 7.37 8.41
CA GLU A 821 -38.69 8.38 8.79
C GLU A 821 -38.11 9.81 8.84
N ASP A 822 -36.78 9.95 8.93
CA ASP A 822 -36.10 11.26 8.94
C ASP A 822 -35.92 11.83 7.51
N ILE A 823 -36.17 11.02 6.47
CA ILE A 823 -36.04 11.44 5.08
C ILE A 823 -37.20 12.38 4.72
N LYS A 824 -36.87 13.64 4.46
CA LYS A 824 -37.85 14.68 4.09
C LYS A 824 -38.30 14.58 2.62
N VAL A 825 -39.13 13.58 2.32
CA VAL A 825 -39.65 13.35 0.95
C VAL A 825 -40.50 14.53 0.46
N ASP A 826 -41.28 15.16 1.35
CA ASP A 826 -42.18 16.25 0.96
C ASP A 826 -41.45 17.53 0.52
N GLU A 827 -40.28 17.83 1.09
CA GLU A 827 -39.43 18.95 0.64
C GLU A 827 -38.87 18.69 -0.77
N ALA A 828 -38.56 17.43 -1.11
CA ALA A 828 -38.05 17.05 -2.43
C ALA A 828 -39.11 17.10 -3.53
N LEU A 829 -40.38 16.81 -3.21
CA LEU A 829 -41.50 16.88 -4.16
C LEU A 829 -41.94 18.30 -4.50
N THR A 830 -41.62 19.29 -3.66
CA THR A 830 -41.94 20.71 -3.89
C THR A 830 -40.90 21.47 -4.74
N VAL A 831 -39.74 20.87 -5.02
CA VAL A 831 -38.63 21.47 -5.78
C VAL A 831 -38.50 20.87 -7.20
N GLY A 832 -39.36 19.90 -7.55
CA GLY A 832 -39.39 19.21 -8.86
C GLY A 832 -40.08 19.99 -9.98
#